data_AF-A0A502SVU4-F1
#
_entry.id   AF-A0A502SVU4-F1
#
_cell.length_a   1.000
_cell.length_b   1.000
_cell.length_c   1.000
_cell.angle_alpha   90.00
_cell.angle_beta   90.00
_cell.angle_gamma   90.00
#
_symmetry.space_group_name_H-M   'P 1'
#
loop_
_entity.id
_entity.type
_entity.pdbx_description
1 polymer ?
#
loop_
_entity_poly.entity_id
_entity_poly.type
_entity_poly.pdbx_seq_one_letter_code
_entity_poly.pdbx_strand_id
1 'polypeptide(L)'
;MYYQFQKPTVLKLNPDPTAADGALVNAGEIGFVLAENGNWVQLTVYDALVDPGTGWARKVGDDGDARLVEVDEPPRIEFGIWSFIKGCVDAEFWINGQDNKGPFFVLADYLIAWALIETGNLADTKNKLGNIGPKTPPGDGTGPFQLTAAEWNTFLDDPLGADYSAASRELGLDQIAGAAFLARKAMSDISAAITANDAAAGLPDTQGLAGPYIPAYIDVLLAHMFGVEMAIKFRTLKLAGQGGTAVDAVLTAPSGPFSTADVKTLLDTRKNVLRDWDSGVVETVDGAIVNVEKLLQAAFAKAYALIKDQAPEDLPNADGAAAWMPVAEAEQTAWAPLGDETTPAAQTRIRGYFQAIGQERAAGAEIPPWCGAFAGFCVNQANPALFKAITGNPLSSGSWRSFGNESVPLGDPNPPRGAVVVMSPDKGSSSASHVGFFSRYLGSDNQQVELLGGNQSDRVTLTKFDRAKMLAIRWQSAEKVADDNAGDVAIGGAAAAGQFGRLLDFIGQFESRNNYDAYFGHAGNTNDPAVASKTIGDILVFQNQIVAINKTSSACGKYQIVRDTLKGLISNGVIKKTDKFSPENQDMLAIALMKGRGLGSFLAKPLSDDQLNRFMLNLAKEWASMPVPQDTRGRFRNVKAGQSYYAGDNINSALTTVAKFREAVKSIHA
;
A
#
# COMPACT_ATOMS: atom_id res chain seq x y z
N MET A 1 -28.74 -7.06 8.63
CA MET A 1 -29.51 -7.24 9.88
C MET A 1 -28.50 -7.55 10.97
N TYR A 2 -28.70 -7.02 12.18
CA TYR A 2 -27.76 -7.16 13.30
C TYR A 2 -28.48 -7.72 14.52
N TYR A 3 -27.80 -8.59 15.25
CA TYR A 3 -28.31 -9.15 16.50
C TYR A 3 -27.32 -8.93 17.63
N GLN A 4 -27.81 -8.42 18.76
CA GLN A 4 -27.06 -8.36 20.01
C GLN A 4 -27.28 -9.64 20.83
N PHE A 5 -26.18 -10.23 21.28
CA PHE A 5 -26.20 -11.42 22.12
C PHE A 5 -26.59 -11.05 23.55
N GLN A 6 -27.62 -11.68 24.10
CA GLN A 6 -28.10 -11.38 25.46
C GLN A 6 -27.35 -12.15 26.55
N LYS A 7 -26.69 -13.25 26.18
CA LYS A 7 -25.90 -14.10 27.08
C LYS A 7 -24.64 -14.56 26.33
N PRO A 8 -23.54 -14.87 27.04
CA PRO A 8 -22.39 -15.51 26.41
C PRO A 8 -22.83 -16.76 25.66
N THR A 9 -22.44 -16.85 24.39
CA THR A 9 -22.94 -17.86 23.45
C THR A 9 -21.76 -18.43 22.69
N VAL A 10 -21.67 -19.76 22.63
CA VAL A 10 -20.74 -20.45 21.74
C VAL A 10 -21.45 -20.63 20.41
N LEU A 11 -20.93 -20.04 19.35
CA LEU A 11 -21.45 -20.21 18.00
C LEU A 11 -21.25 -21.67 17.57
N LYS A 12 -22.20 -22.23 16.82
CA LYS A 12 -22.10 -23.57 16.24
C LYS A 12 -21.58 -23.51 14.81
N LEU A 13 -20.80 -24.50 14.38
CA LEU A 13 -20.33 -24.54 12.98
C LEU A 13 -21.47 -24.76 11.97
N ASN A 14 -22.58 -25.38 12.40
CA ASN A 14 -23.80 -25.63 11.61
C ASN A 14 -25.05 -25.37 12.47
N PRO A 15 -26.25 -25.16 11.89
CA PRO A 15 -27.49 -24.86 12.63
C PRO A 15 -28.09 -26.10 13.33
N ASP A 16 -27.28 -26.77 14.14
CA ASP A 16 -27.60 -28.00 14.85
C ASP A 16 -27.02 -27.92 16.28
N PRO A 17 -27.81 -28.19 17.34
CA PRO A 17 -27.31 -28.15 18.71
C PRO A 17 -26.14 -29.12 18.99
N THR A 18 -26.02 -30.19 18.21
CA THR A 18 -24.96 -31.20 18.32
C THR A 18 -23.73 -30.89 17.48
N ALA A 19 -23.77 -29.83 16.66
CA ALA A 19 -22.63 -29.41 15.87
C ALA A 19 -21.45 -29.01 16.77
N ALA A 20 -20.25 -29.14 16.22
CA ALA A 20 -19.03 -28.67 16.85
C ALA A 20 -19.11 -27.17 17.15
N ASP A 21 -18.47 -26.80 18.25
CA ASP A 21 -18.39 -25.44 18.75
C ASP A 21 -17.41 -24.60 17.91
N GLY A 22 -17.79 -23.37 17.66
CA GLY A 22 -17.02 -22.31 17.02
C GLY A 22 -16.65 -21.22 18.03
N ALA A 23 -16.68 -19.95 17.60
CA ALA A 23 -16.27 -18.84 18.43
C ALA A 23 -17.19 -18.64 19.65
N LEU A 24 -16.60 -18.39 20.82
CA LEU A 24 -17.32 -17.84 21.96
C LEU A 24 -17.55 -16.34 21.73
N VAL A 25 -18.79 -15.92 21.94
CA VAL A 25 -19.29 -14.54 21.82
C VAL A 25 -19.83 -14.12 23.19
N ASN A 26 -19.47 -12.94 23.65
CA ASN A 26 -19.90 -12.41 24.94
C ASN A 26 -21.30 -11.77 24.87
N ALA A 27 -21.96 -11.64 26.02
CA ALA A 27 -23.17 -10.83 26.10
C ALA A 27 -22.86 -9.37 25.76
N GLY A 28 -23.75 -8.73 25.00
CA GLY A 28 -23.63 -7.35 24.56
C GLY A 28 -22.93 -7.19 23.21
N GLU A 29 -22.18 -8.19 22.74
CA GLU A 29 -21.58 -8.19 21.41
C GLU A 29 -22.66 -8.25 20.33
N ILE A 30 -22.35 -7.65 19.17
CA ILE A 30 -23.29 -7.51 18.06
C ILE A 30 -22.75 -8.28 16.86
N GLY A 31 -23.56 -9.20 16.33
CA GLY A 31 -23.26 -9.97 15.14
C GLY A 31 -24.01 -9.47 13.91
N PHE A 32 -23.32 -9.45 12.77
CA PHE A 32 -23.88 -9.25 11.45
C PHE A 32 -24.41 -10.57 10.87
N VAL A 33 -25.66 -10.58 10.40
CA VAL A 33 -26.32 -11.79 9.87
C VAL A 33 -25.78 -12.15 8.48
N LEU A 34 -25.30 -13.39 8.34
CA LEU A 34 -24.93 -14.00 7.05
C LEU A 34 -26.06 -14.85 6.45
N ALA A 35 -26.79 -15.57 7.29
CA ALA A 35 -27.84 -16.49 6.86
C ALA A 35 -28.81 -16.80 8.02
N GLU A 36 -30.00 -17.30 7.70
CA GLU A 36 -31.00 -17.73 8.69
C GLU A 36 -31.53 -19.13 8.37
N ASN A 37 -31.82 -19.92 9.40
CA ASN A 37 -32.43 -21.23 9.30
C ASN A 37 -33.33 -21.49 10.52
N GLY A 38 -34.59 -21.05 10.42
CA GLY A 38 -35.57 -21.18 11.50
C GLY A 38 -35.15 -20.43 12.76
N ASN A 39 -34.97 -21.16 13.87
CA ASN A 39 -34.48 -20.59 15.13
C ASN A 39 -32.98 -20.31 15.12
N TRP A 40 -32.24 -20.63 14.05
CA TRP A 40 -30.81 -20.38 13.96
C TRP A 40 -30.48 -19.21 13.03
N VAL A 41 -29.47 -18.44 13.40
CA VAL A 41 -28.93 -17.32 12.64
C VAL A 41 -27.43 -17.50 12.57
N GLN A 42 -26.89 -17.51 11.35
CA GLN A 42 -25.46 -17.43 11.15
C GLN A 42 -25.03 -15.98 11.26
N LEU A 43 -24.10 -15.70 12.15
CA LEU A 43 -23.63 -14.37 12.49
C LEU A 43 -22.11 -14.31 12.35
N THR A 44 -21.61 -13.17 11.90
CA THR A 44 -20.21 -12.76 12.09
C THR A 44 -20.17 -11.69 13.17
N VAL A 45 -19.44 -11.92 14.25
CA VAL A 45 -19.26 -10.96 15.34
C VAL A 45 -17.88 -10.32 15.21
N TYR A 46 -17.86 -9.00 15.05
CA TYR A 46 -16.63 -8.20 15.00
C TYR A 46 -16.26 -7.75 16.41
N ASP A 47 -15.09 -8.19 16.87
CA ASP A 47 -14.45 -7.66 18.06
C ASP A 47 -13.33 -6.71 17.61
N ALA A 48 -13.20 -5.55 18.24
CA ALA A 48 -12.17 -4.55 17.95
C ALA A 48 -10.74 -5.05 18.22
N LEU A 49 -10.59 -6.24 18.81
CA LEU A 49 -9.34 -6.79 19.32
C LEU A 49 -9.02 -8.22 18.79
N VAL A 50 -9.82 -8.79 17.86
CA VAL A 50 -9.76 -10.22 17.49
C VAL A 50 -10.22 -10.45 16.03
N ASP A 51 -9.84 -11.60 15.45
CA ASP A 51 -10.45 -12.11 14.22
C ASP A 51 -11.97 -12.26 14.39
N PRO A 52 -12.78 -11.91 13.37
CA PRO A 52 -14.23 -11.97 13.48
C PRO A 52 -14.71 -13.41 13.68
N GLY A 53 -15.59 -13.63 14.65
CA GLY A 53 -16.15 -14.94 14.94
C GLY A 53 -17.39 -15.23 14.09
N THR A 54 -17.32 -16.22 13.19
CA THR A 54 -18.46 -16.63 12.36
C THR A 54 -19.05 -17.97 12.81
N GLY A 55 -20.37 -18.04 12.93
CA GLY A 55 -21.09 -19.29 13.20
C GLY A 55 -22.56 -19.09 13.54
N TRP A 56 -23.24 -20.19 13.84
CA TRP A 56 -24.68 -20.24 14.07
C TRP A 56 -25.03 -20.08 15.54
N ALA A 57 -25.92 -19.14 15.86
CA ALA A 57 -26.53 -18.99 17.17
C ALA A 57 -28.04 -19.12 17.08
N ARG A 58 -28.67 -19.56 18.17
CA ARG A 58 -30.14 -19.61 18.24
C ARG A 58 -30.70 -18.23 18.54
N LYS A 59 -31.85 -17.87 17.96
CA LYS A 59 -32.62 -16.67 18.34
C LYS A 59 -33.19 -16.83 19.75
N VAL A 60 -33.71 -18.02 20.06
CA VAL A 60 -34.34 -18.38 21.34
C VAL A 60 -33.73 -19.67 21.89
N GLY A 61 -33.43 -19.71 23.19
CA GLY A 61 -32.86 -20.87 23.86
C GLY A 61 -33.90 -21.97 24.15
N ASP A 62 -33.45 -23.15 24.60
CA ASP A 62 -34.35 -24.23 25.01
C ASP A 62 -35.18 -23.87 26.25
N ASP A 63 -34.72 -22.88 27.03
CA ASP A 63 -35.41 -22.27 28.15
C ASP A 63 -36.48 -21.25 27.73
N GLY A 64 -36.64 -20.97 26.44
CA GLY A 64 -37.59 -19.99 25.90
C GLY A 64 -37.12 -18.53 25.97
N ASP A 65 -35.94 -18.27 26.57
CA ASP A 65 -35.36 -16.94 26.64
C ASP A 65 -34.77 -16.50 25.30
N ALA A 66 -34.92 -15.22 24.97
CA ALA A 66 -34.22 -14.60 23.85
C ALA A 66 -32.70 -14.66 24.05
N ARG A 67 -31.99 -15.18 23.05
CA ARG A 67 -30.53 -15.22 22.99
C ARG A 67 -29.97 -14.14 22.09
N LEU A 68 -30.74 -13.80 21.05
CA LEU A 68 -30.44 -12.74 20.10
C LEU A 68 -31.59 -11.74 20.10
N VAL A 69 -31.26 -10.46 20.21
CA VAL A 69 -32.21 -9.35 20.05
C VAL A 69 -31.78 -8.53 18.85
N GLU A 70 -32.71 -8.26 17.94
CA GLU A 70 -32.42 -7.45 16.76
C GLU A 70 -32.09 -6.03 17.21
N VAL A 71 -31.01 -5.48 16.67
CA VAL A 71 -30.51 -4.13 16.99
C VAL A 71 -30.18 -3.38 15.71
N ASP A 72 -30.09 -2.05 15.83
CA ASP A 72 -29.57 -1.21 14.76
C ASP A 72 -28.08 -1.52 14.48
N GLU A 73 -27.62 -1.19 13.28
CA GLU A 73 -26.22 -1.35 12.88
C GLU A 73 -25.29 -0.63 13.87
N PRO A 74 -24.30 -1.33 14.46
CA PRO A 74 -23.36 -0.70 15.37
C PRO A 74 -22.50 0.34 14.63
N PRO A 75 -22.05 1.42 15.31
CA PRO A 75 -21.15 2.38 14.71
C PRO A 75 -19.89 1.68 14.22
N ARG A 76 -19.55 1.88 12.94
CA ARG A 76 -18.35 1.30 12.34
C ARG A 76 -17.10 1.93 12.97
N ILE A 77 -16.12 1.09 13.29
CA ILE A 77 -14.91 1.51 14.01
C ILE A 77 -14.05 2.38 13.10
N GLU A 78 -13.78 3.63 13.51
CA GLU A 78 -12.77 4.49 12.89
C GLU A 78 -11.38 3.91 13.20
N PHE A 79 -10.53 3.73 12.19
CA PHE A 79 -9.13 3.36 12.38
C PHE A 79 -8.24 4.61 12.47
N GLY A 80 -7.12 4.49 13.19
CA GLY A 80 -6.18 5.60 13.33
C GLY A 80 -5.56 5.98 11.99
N ILE A 81 -5.58 7.28 11.64
CA ILE A 81 -5.05 7.80 10.37
C ILE A 81 -3.60 7.35 10.15
N TRP A 82 -2.74 7.44 11.18
CA TRP A 82 -1.36 6.96 11.11
C TRP A 82 -1.25 5.47 10.73
N SER A 83 -2.05 4.61 11.37
CA SER A 83 -2.03 3.15 11.09
C SER A 83 -2.47 2.86 9.66
N PHE A 84 -3.43 3.62 9.14
CA PHE A 84 -3.86 3.49 7.77
C PHE A 84 -2.77 3.94 6.78
N ILE A 85 -2.16 5.10 7.01
CA ILE A 85 -1.07 5.61 6.17
C ILE A 85 0.11 4.61 6.14
N LYS A 86 0.55 4.13 7.31
CA LYS A 86 1.62 3.11 7.37
C LYS A 86 1.20 1.81 6.73
N GLY A 87 -0.03 1.35 6.93
CA GLY A 87 -0.56 0.17 6.24
C GLY A 87 -0.50 0.31 4.72
N CYS A 88 -0.82 1.50 4.16
CA CYS A 88 -0.69 1.75 2.72
C CYS A 88 0.77 1.75 2.24
N VAL A 89 1.70 2.34 3.01
CA VAL A 89 3.14 2.31 2.71
C VAL A 89 3.67 0.87 2.73
N ASP A 90 3.32 0.10 3.77
CA ASP A 90 3.73 -1.30 3.89
C ASP A 90 3.12 -2.15 2.77
N ALA A 91 1.87 -1.87 2.38
CA ALA A 91 1.20 -2.55 1.29
C ALA A 91 1.85 -2.26 -0.07
N GLU A 92 2.34 -1.04 -0.33
CA GLU A 92 3.14 -0.72 -1.53
C GLU A 92 4.37 -1.64 -1.59
N PHE A 93 5.15 -1.74 -0.51
CA PHE A 93 6.31 -2.64 -0.50
C PHE A 93 5.90 -4.11 -0.69
N TRP A 94 4.90 -4.56 0.07
CA TRP A 94 4.45 -5.94 0.05
C TRP A 94 3.94 -6.39 -1.33
N ILE A 95 3.03 -5.64 -1.95
CA ILE A 95 2.37 -6.06 -3.19
C ILE A 95 3.32 -5.99 -4.40
N ASN A 96 4.18 -4.97 -4.44
CA ASN A 96 5.14 -4.78 -5.53
C ASN A 96 6.33 -5.75 -5.37
N GLY A 97 6.63 -6.21 -4.16
CA GLY A 97 7.62 -7.25 -3.90
C GLY A 97 7.21 -8.66 -4.36
N GLN A 98 5.91 -8.93 -4.55
CA GLN A 98 5.43 -10.26 -4.98
C GLN A 98 5.76 -10.59 -6.45
N ASP A 99 5.86 -9.57 -7.31
CA ASP A 99 6.23 -9.71 -8.71
C ASP A 99 7.15 -8.57 -9.12
N ASN A 100 8.42 -8.71 -8.80
CA ASN A 100 9.44 -7.72 -9.12
C ASN A 100 9.79 -7.66 -10.61
N LYS A 101 9.17 -8.47 -11.48
CA LYS A 101 9.38 -8.44 -12.94
C LYS A 101 8.15 -7.95 -13.70
N GLY A 102 7.00 -7.88 -13.03
CA GLY A 102 5.75 -7.38 -13.59
C GLY A 102 5.78 -5.86 -13.83
N PRO A 103 5.04 -5.36 -14.84
CA PRO A 103 4.99 -3.94 -15.16
C PRO A 103 4.01 -3.14 -14.28
N PHE A 104 3.25 -3.83 -13.42
CA PHE A 104 2.20 -3.23 -12.59
C PHE A 104 2.74 -2.90 -11.20
N PHE A 105 2.46 -1.68 -10.76
CA PHE A 105 2.96 -1.18 -9.49
C PHE A 105 1.88 -0.34 -8.83
N VAL A 106 1.63 -0.59 -7.55
CA VAL A 106 0.62 0.09 -6.75
C VAL A 106 1.32 1.00 -5.74
N LEU A 107 1.03 2.30 -5.79
CA LEU A 107 1.58 3.27 -4.84
C LEU A 107 0.73 3.41 -3.58
N ALA A 108 1.39 3.68 -2.46
CA ALA A 108 0.77 3.96 -1.18
C ALA A 108 -0.14 5.19 -1.27
N ASP A 109 0.31 6.25 -1.94
CA ASP A 109 -0.48 7.47 -2.11
C ASP A 109 -1.69 7.26 -3.02
N TYR A 110 -1.67 6.29 -3.95
CA TYR A 110 -2.85 5.86 -4.69
C TYR A 110 -3.86 5.15 -3.79
N LEU A 111 -3.43 4.23 -2.92
CA LEU A 111 -4.31 3.58 -1.95
C LEU A 111 -4.97 4.60 -1.02
N ILE A 112 -4.18 5.56 -0.52
CA ILE A 112 -4.69 6.65 0.31
C ILE A 112 -5.66 7.53 -0.50
N ALA A 113 -5.32 7.87 -1.74
CA ALA A 113 -6.17 8.65 -2.63
C ALA A 113 -7.51 7.97 -2.91
N TRP A 114 -7.49 6.67 -3.21
CA TRP A 114 -8.70 5.87 -3.42
C TRP A 114 -9.60 5.93 -2.17
N ALA A 115 -9.03 5.68 -0.99
CA ALA A 115 -9.80 5.74 0.26
C ALA A 115 -10.37 7.13 0.55
N LEU A 116 -9.62 8.20 0.28
CA LEU A 116 -10.10 9.58 0.44
C LEU A 116 -11.29 9.89 -0.48
N ILE A 117 -11.26 9.39 -1.73
CA ILE A 117 -12.33 9.58 -2.72
C ILE A 117 -13.58 8.81 -2.31
N GLU A 118 -13.43 7.57 -1.89
CA GLU A 118 -14.56 6.74 -1.47
C GLU A 118 -15.23 7.28 -0.21
N THR A 119 -14.43 7.64 0.79
CA THR A 119 -14.94 8.19 2.06
C THR A 119 -15.42 9.64 1.96
N GLY A 120 -15.20 10.31 0.83
CA GLY A 120 -15.59 11.72 0.63
C GLY A 120 -14.75 12.72 1.45
N ASN A 121 -13.61 12.29 1.98
CA ASN A 121 -12.81 13.06 2.93
C ASN A 121 -11.74 13.94 2.28
N LEU A 122 -11.89 14.37 1.02
CA LEU A 122 -10.91 15.27 0.40
C LEU A 122 -10.84 16.64 1.09
N ALA A 123 -11.98 17.22 1.47
CA ALA A 123 -12.05 18.52 2.13
C ALA A 123 -11.97 18.47 3.67
N ASP A 124 -11.94 17.27 4.28
CA ASP A 124 -11.94 17.16 5.75
C ASP A 124 -10.63 17.67 6.36
N THR A 125 -10.71 18.73 7.15
CA THR A 125 -9.56 19.33 7.86
C THR A 125 -9.16 18.54 9.10
N LYS A 126 -9.99 17.59 9.56
CA LYS A 126 -9.71 16.72 10.70
C LYS A 126 -8.95 15.45 10.30
N ASN A 127 -8.69 15.25 9.01
CA ASN A 127 -7.96 14.11 8.46
C ASN A 127 -8.54 12.76 8.93
N LYS A 128 -9.87 12.66 9.06
CA LYS A 128 -10.52 11.40 9.39
C LYS A 128 -10.63 10.54 8.14
N LEU A 129 -10.42 9.23 8.32
CA LEU A 129 -10.80 8.20 7.37
C LEU A 129 -11.74 7.25 8.09
N GLY A 130 -12.86 6.94 7.43
CA GLY A 130 -13.93 6.15 8.01
C GLY A 130 -14.04 4.77 7.36
N ASN A 131 -14.47 3.80 8.15
CA ASN A 131 -15.03 2.56 7.64
C ASN A 131 -16.50 2.82 7.32
N ILE A 132 -16.82 3.13 6.05
CA ILE A 132 -18.16 3.55 5.63
C ILE A 132 -18.98 2.39 5.06
N GLY A 133 -20.30 2.48 5.17
CA GLY A 133 -21.22 1.53 4.54
C GLY A 133 -21.28 1.63 3.03
N PRO A 134 -22.11 0.79 2.37
CA PRO A 134 -22.27 0.78 0.93
C PRO A 134 -22.66 2.13 0.36
N LYS A 135 -21.88 2.59 -0.62
CA LYS A 135 -22.06 3.88 -1.31
C LYS A 135 -22.66 3.73 -2.70
N THR A 136 -22.37 2.64 -3.42
CA THR A 136 -22.77 2.49 -4.83
C THR A 136 -23.34 1.13 -5.21
N PRO A 137 -24.40 1.07 -6.03
CA PRO A 137 -24.88 -0.17 -6.64
C PRO A 137 -23.89 -0.77 -7.65
N PRO A 138 -24.07 -2.05 -8.07
CA PRO A 138 -25.08 -3.00 -7.59
C PRO A 138 -24.70 -3.69 -6.26
N GLY A 139 -23.57 -3.28 -5.66
CA GLY A 139 -22.84 -4.09 -4.70
C GLY A 139 -23.09 -3.76 -3.23
N ASP A 140 -22.41 -4.54 -2.39
CA ASP A 140 -22.39 -4.47 -0.93
C ASP A 140 -21.06 -3.89 -0.41
N GLY A 141 -20.49 -2.94 -1.17
CA GLY A 141 -19.19 -2.35 -0.88
C GLY A 141 -19.09 -1.82 0.55
N THR A 142 -17.94 -2.01 1.19
CA THR A 142 -17.75 -1.63 2.59
C THR A 142 -16.39 -1.00 2.81
N GLY A 143 -16.22 -0.27 3.91
CA GLY A 143 -14.93 0.25 4.34
C GLY A 143 -14.36 1.38 3.49
N PRO A 144 -13.13 1.79 3.80
CA PRO A 144 -12.49 2.92 3.15
C PRO A 144 -12.35 2.75 1.64
N PHE A 145 -12.28 1.53 1.12
CA PHE A 145 -12.11 1.26 -0.31
C PHE A 145 -13.40 0.83 -1.02
N GLN A 146 -14.51 0.68 -0.29
CA GLN A 146 -15.80 0.22 -0.83
C GLN A 146 -15.74 -1.15 -1.51
N LEU A 147 -14.90 -2.06 -0.99
CA LEU A 147 -14.71 -3.40 -1.56
C LEU A 147 -15.97 -4.26 -1.41
N THR A 148 -16.46 -4.81 -2.51
CA THR A 148 -17.61 -5.73 -2.56
C THR A 148 -17.22 -7.14 -2.12
N ALA A 149 -18.22 -8.00 -1.86
CA ALA A 149 -17.96 -9.38 -1.43
C ALA A 149 -17.32 -10.19 -2.56
N ALA A 150 -17.73 -9.92 -3.80
CA ALA A 150 -17.16 -10.56 -4.99
C ALA A 150 -15.69 -10.18 -5.18
N GLU A 151 -15.34 -8.91 -5.03
CA GLU A 151 -13.94 -8.46 -5.09
C GLU A 151 -13.13 -9.05 -3.93
N TRP A 152 -13.68 -9.07 -2.73
CA TRP A 152 -12.99 -9.65 -1.58
C TRP A 152 -12.77 -11.16 -1.74
N ASN A 153 -13.76 -11.90 -2.24
CA ASN A 153 -13.59 -13.32 -2.54
C ASN A 153 -12.51 -13.56 -3.61
N THR A 154 -12.41 -12.68 -4.60
CA THR A 154 -11.32 -12.74 -5.59
C THR A 154 -9.94 -12.60 -4.92
N PHE A 155 -9.83 -11.80 -3.86
CA PHE A 155 -8.62 -11.71 -3.05
C PHE A 155 -8.39 -12.96 -2.20
N LEU A 156 -9.43 -13.48 -1.54
CA LEU A 156 -9.33 -14.69 -0.71
C LEU A 156 -8.98 -15.95 -1.49
N ASP A 157 -9.39 -16.04 -2.76
CA ASP A 157 -9.07 -17.14 -3.66
C ASP A 157 -7.60 -17.11 -4.13
N ASP A 158 -6.90 -15.99 -3.97
CA ASP A 158 -5.48 -15.84 -4.27
C ASP A 158 -4.61 -16.24 -3.06
N PRO A 159 -3.43 -16.87 -3.26
CA PRO A 159 -2.50 -17.17 -2.17
C PRO A 159 -2.14 -15.97 -1.28
N LEU A 160 -2.20 -14.74 -1.80
CA LEU A 160 -1.99 -13.51 -1.03
C LEU A 160 -3.11 -13.22 -0.03
N GLY A 161 -4.31 -13.75 -0.25
CA GLY A 161 -5.47 -13.65 0.64
C GLY A 161 -5.55 -14.76 1.69
N ALA A 162 -4.64 -15.74 1.69
CA ALA A 162 -4.72 -16.93 2.55
C ALA A 162 -4.72 -16.65 4.07
N ASP A 163 -4.25 -15.46 4.47
CA ASP A 163 -4.22 -15.01 5.86
C ASP A 163 -5.46 -14.19 6.27
N TYR A 164 -6.41 -13.99 5.35
CA TYR A 164 -7.61 -13.18 5.56
C TYR A 164 -8.87 -14.05 5.54
N SER A 165 -9.96 -13.50 6.06
CA SER A 165 -11.28 -14.14 6.03
C SER A 165 -12.29 -13.25 5.32
N ALA A 166 -13.47 -13.79 5.00
CA ALA A 166 -14.59 -13.00 4.49
C ALA A 166 -14.95 -11.81 5.40
N ALA A 167 -14.69 -11.96 6.69
CA ALA A 167 -14.99 -10.95 7.68
C ALA A 167 -13.91 -9.86 7.77
N SER A 168 -12.64 -10.17 7.48
CA SER A 168 -11.56 -9.17 7.38
C SER A 168 -11.91 -8.04 6.40
N ARG A 169 -12.81 -8.27 5.43
CA ARG A 169 -13.37 -7.23 4.56
C ARG A 169 -13.98 -6.06 5.32
N GLU A 170 -14.61 -6.28 6.47
CA GLU A 170 -15.25 -5.20 7.23
C GLU A 170 -14.27 -4.41 8.09
N LEU A 171 -12.98 -4.78 8.13
CA LEU A 171 -11.94 -4.10 8.90
C LEU A 171 -11.14 -3.17 7.98
N GLY A 172 -11.24 -1.86 8.22
CA GLY A 172 -10.67 -0.86 7.29
C GLY A 172 -9.15 -0.91 7.12
N LEU A 173 -8.40 -1.44 8.10
CA LEU A 173 -6.95 -1.66 7.96
C LEU A 173 -6.65 -2.93 7.15
N ASP A 174 -7.37 -4.03 7.39
CA ASP A 174 -7.20 -5.28 6.64
C ASP A 174 -7.58 -5.12 5.17
N GLN A 175 -8.53 -4.23 4.87
CA GLN A 175 -8.89 -3.91 3.49
C GLN A 175 -7.71 -3.40 2.67
N ILE A 176 -6.68 -2.82 3.27
CA ILE A 176 -5.55 -2.23 2.54
C ILE A 176 -4.85 -3.29 1.68
N ALA A 177 -4.66 -4.51 2.20
CA ALA A 177 -4.03 -5.59 1.46
C ALA A 177 -4.90 -6.05 0.28
N GLY A 178 -6.20 -6.23 0.52
CA GLY A 178 -7.15 -6.58 -0.55
C GLY A 178 -7.25 -5.48 -1.61
N ALA A 179 -7.26 -4.20 -1.21
CA ALA A 179 -7.27 -3.06 -2.11
C ALA A 179 -5.99 -3.00 -2.96
N ALA A 180 -4.82 -3.22 -2.36
CA ALA A 180 -3.56 -3.28 -3.09
C ALA A 180 -3.54 -4.42 -4.12
N PHE A 181 -4.00 -5.61 -3.73
CA PHE A 181 -4.15 -6.74 -4.64
C PHE A 181 -5.11 -6.42 -5.78
N LEU A 182 -6.30 -5.90 -5.47
CA LEU A 182 -7.34 -5.59 -6.46
C LEU A 182 -6.93 -4.49 -7.42
N ALA A 183 -6.21 -3.46 -6.95
CA ALA A 183 -5.65 -2.42 -7.81
C ALA A 183 -4.66 -3.01 -8.82
N ARG A 184 -3.73 -3.87 -8.36
CA ARG A 184 -2.79 -4.55 -9.25
C ARG A 184 -3.51 -5.50 -10.22
N LYS A 185 -4.51 -6.23 -9.74
CA LYS A 185 -5.32 -7.13 -10.57
C LYS A 185 -6.08 -6.36 -11.64
N ALA A 186 -6.71 -5.23 -11.29
CA ALA A 186 -7.38 -4.36 -12.25
C ALA A 186 -6.41 -3.85 -13.32
N MET A 187 -5.18 -3.45 -12.93
CA MET A 187 -4.15 -3.09 -13.93
C MET A 187 -3.87 -4.24 -14.90
N SER A 188 -3.70 -5.45 -14.38
CA SER A 188 -3.44 -6.66 -15.18
C SER A 188 -4.60 -6.99 -16.10
N ASP A 189 -5.83 -6.99 -15.60
CA ASP A 189 -7.03 -7.36 -16.37
C ASP A 189 -7.31 -6.34 -17.48
N ILE A 190 -7.20 -5.04 -17.18
CA ILE A 190 -7.33 -3.97 -18.19
C ILE A 190 -6.25 -4.11 -19.26
N SER A 191 -5.00 -4.31 -18.85
CA SER A 191 -3.86 -4.51 -19.76
C SER A 191 -4.08 -5.70 -20.69
N ALA A 192 -4.49 -6.85 -20.16
CA ALA A 192 -4.74 -8.06 -20.92
C ALA A 192 -5.89 -7.88 -21.92
N ALA A 193 -6.99 -7.26 -21.49
CA ALA A 193 -8.14 -7.01 -22.35
C ALA A 193 -7.81 -6.03 -23.49
N ILE A 194 -7.07 -4.95 -23.21
CA ILE A 194 -6.61 -4.02 -24.24
C ILE A 194 -5.66 -4.72 -25.22
N THR A 195 -4.73 -5.53 -24.70
CA THR A 195 -3.81 -6.29 -25.56
C THR A 195 -4.56 -7.22 -26.51
N ALA A 196 -5.63 -7.89 -26.03
CA ALA A 196 -6.47 -8.73 -26.87
C ALA A 196 -7.27 -7.94 -27.92
N ASN A 197 -7.81 -6.77 -27.54
CA ASN A 197 -8.54 -5.90 -28.45
C ASN A 197 -7.63 -5.34 -29.56
N ASP A 198 -6.43 -4.88 -29.19
CA ASP A 198 -5.45 -4.35 -30.14
C ASP A 198 -4.98 -5.46 -31.09
N ALA A 199 -4.74 -6.68 -30.58
CA ALA A 199 -4.48 -7.86 -31.40
C ALA A 199 -5.58 -8.12 -32.45
N ALA A 200 -6.84 -8.09 -32.01
CA ALA A 200 -7.99 -8.32 -32.87
C ALA A 200 -8.17 -7.22 -33.92
N ALA A 201 -7.74 -5.99 -33.61
CA ALA A 201 -7.70 -4.86 -34.52
C ALA A 201 -6.47 -4.85 -35.45
N GLY A 202 -5.53 -5.80 -35.29
CA GLY A 202 -4.29 -5.85 -36.06
C GLY A 202 -3.27 -4.78 -35.65
N LEU A 203 -3.39 -4.23 -34.44
CA LEU A 203 -2.47 -3.25 -33.87
C LEU A 203 -1.37 -3.98 -33.06
N PRO A 204 -0.10 -3.94 -33.50
CA PRO A 204 1.00 -4.70 -32.86
C PRO A 204 1.54 -4.05 -31.57
N ASP A 205 1.07 -2.85 -31.25
CA ASP A 205 1.66 -1.90 -30.32
C ASP A 205 1.83 -2.44 -28.89
N THR A 206 0.84 -3.15 -28.38
CA THR A 206 0.85 -3.75 -27.03
C THR A 206 1.51 -5.13 -26.97
N GLN A 207 2.00 -5.62 -28.10
CA GLN A 207 2.65 -6.93 -28.24
C GLN A 207 4.15 -6.81 -28.52
N GLY A 208 4.64 -5.57 -28.66
CA GLY A 208 6.01 -5.27 -28.99
C GLY A 208 6.99 -5.44 -27.82
N LEU A 209 8.27 -5.19 -28.11
CA LEU A 209 9.37 -5.32 -27.16
C LEU A 209 9.31 -4.31 -26.00
N ALA A 210 8.46 -3.30 -26.08
CA ALA A 210 8.23 -2.34 -25.00
C ALA A 210 7.27 -2.89 -23.92
N GLY A 211 6.65 -4.06 -24.13
CA GLY A 211 5.75 -4.69 -23.16
C GLY A 211 4.27 -4.36 -23.41
N PRO A 212 3.39 -4.69 -22.46
CA PRO A 212 1.95 -4.51 -22.62
C PRO A 212 1.50 -3.07 -22.31
N TYR A 213 0.22 -2.78 -22.55
CA TYR A 213 -0.42 -1.55 -22.07
C TYR A 213 -0.35 -1.46 -20.54
N ILE A 214 0.02 -0.29 -20.00
CA ILE A 214 0.02 -0.06 -18.55
C ILE A 214 -1.06 0.97 -18.20
N PRO A 215 -2.13 0.56 -17.51
CA PRO A 215 -3.24 1.46 -17.19
C PRO A 215 -2.85 2.59 -16.25
N ALA A 216 -3.47 3.75 -16.44
CA ALA A 216 -3.38 4.87 -15.50
C ALA A 216 -4.22 4.61 -14.25
N TYR A 217 -3.90 5.27 -13.13
CA TYR A 217 -4.71 5.17 -11.92
C TYR A 217 -6.15 5.66 -12.10
N ILE A 218 -6.41 6.52 -13.10
CA ILE A 218 -7.78 6.86 -13.54
C ILE A 218 -8.51 5.60 -14.03
N ASP A 219 -7.88 4.79 -14.88
CA ASP A 219 -8.48 3.56 -15.42
C ASP A 219 -8.76 2.56 -14.29
N VAL A 220 -7.82 2.42 -13.35
CA VAL A 220 -7.94 1.53 -12.18
C VAL A 220 -9.08 1.99 -11.27
N LEU A 221 -9.18 3.29 -10.98
CA LEU A 221 -10.25 3.84 -10.16
C LEU A 221 -11.62 3.72 -10.85
N LEU A 222 -11.70 3.96 -12.16
CA LEU A 222 -12.93 3.71 -12.94
C LEU A 222 -13.32 2.23 -12.91
N ALA A 223 -12.36 1.32 -12.96
CA ALA A 223 -12.62 -0.11 -12.87
C ALA A 223 -13.16 -0.51 -11.48
N HIS A 224 -12.68 0.10 -10.41
CA HIS A 224 -13.24 -0.11 -9.07
C HIS A 224 -14.63 0.52 -8.91
N MET A 225 -14.88 1.69 -9.50
CA MET A 225 -16.19 2.35 -9.39
C MET A 225 -17.27 1.68 -10.26
N PHE A 226 -16.91 1.19 -11.44
CA PHE A 226 -17.87 0.78 -12.48
C PHE A 226 -17.63 -0.60 -13.10
N GLY A 227 -16.57 -1.30 -12.69
CA GLY A 227 -16.12 -2.56 -13.29
C GLY A 227 -15.09 -2.39 -14.41
N VAL A 228 -14.23 -3.39 -14.57
CA VAL A 228 -13.15 -3.42 -15.59
C VAL A 228 -13.70 -3.20 -17.01
N GLU A 229 -14.83 -3.83 -17.34
CA GLU A 229 -15.47 -3.69 -18.66
C GLU A 229 -15.83 -2.23 -18.97
N MET A 230 -16.37 -1.51 -17.99
CA MET A 230 -16.77 -0.11 -18.15
C MET A 230 -15.56 0.81 -18.28
N ALA A 231 -14.49 0.58 -17.51
CA ALA A 231 -13.24 1.32 -17.66
C ALA A 231 -12.66 1.17 -19.08
N ILE A 232 -12.67 -0.05 -19.62
CA ILE A 232 -12.25 -0.33 -21.01
C ILE A 232 -13.17 0.39 -22.00
N LYS A 233 -14.49 0.34 -21.80
CA LYS A 233 -15.47 1.00 -22.68
C LYS A 233 -15.29 2.51 -22.71
N PHE A 234 -15.05 3.15 -21.56
CA PHE A 234 -14.78 4.59 -21.46
C PHE A 234 -13.54 4.96 -22.28
N ARG A 235 -12.47 4.18 -22.13
CA ARG A 235 -11.25 4.35 -22.94
C ARG A 235 -11.52 4.16 -24.44
N THR A 236 -12.22 3.11 -24.83
CA THR A 236 -12.53 2.81 -26.24
C THR A 236 -13.32 3.95 -26.89
N LEU A 237 -14.34 4.50 -26.21
CA LEU A 237 -15.11 5.65 -26.70
C LEU A 237 -14.23 6.89 -26.86
N LYS A 238 -13.37 7.19 -25.89
CA LYS A 238 -12.41 8.31 -25.98
C LYS A 238 -11.43 8.16 -27.15
N LEU A 239 -10.95 6.94 -27.40
CA LEU A 239 -10.07 6.65 -28.54
C LEU A 239 -10.78 6.81 -29.88
N ALA A 240 -12.04 6.36 -29.97
CA ALA A 240 -12.87 6.51 -31.16
C ALA A 240 -13.37 7.95 -31.41
N GLY A 241 -13.01 8.92 -30.57
CA GLY A 241 -13.51 10.30 -30.65
C GLY A 241 -14.99 10.44 -30.27
N GLN A 242 -15.52 9.47 -29.54
CA GLN A 242 -16.91 9.38 -29.07
C GLN A 242 -17.04 9.71 -27.57
N GLY A 243 -16.04 10.37 -26.98
CA GLY A 243 -16.04 10.75 -25.57
C GLY A 243 -17.12 11.77 -25.19
N GLY A 244 -17.73 12.47 -26.17
CA GLY A 244 -18.90 13.33 -25.96
C GLY A 244 -20.21 12.57 -25.69
N THR A 245 -20.19 11.24 -25.65
CA THR A 245 -21.37 10.42 -25.30
C THR A 245 -21.74 10.62 -23.83
N ALA A 246 -23.02 10.79 -23.52
CA ALA A 246 -23.50 10.93 -22.14
C ALA A 246 -23.23 9.66 -21.31
N VAL A 247 -22.71 9.80 -20.09
CA VAL A 247 -22.29 8.64 -19.27
C VAL A 247 -23.45 7.74 -18.86
N ASP A 248 -24.62 8.30 -18.59
CA ASP A 248 -25.81 7.53 -18.23
C ASP A 248 -26.23 6.59 -19.37
N ALA A 249 -26.22 7.08 -20.61
CA ALA A 249 -26.51 6.27 -21.80
C ALA A 249 -25.51 5.12 -21.98
N VAL A 250 -24.23 5.36 -21.66
CA VAL A 250 -23.18 4.31 -21.73
C VAL A 250 -23.37 3.26 -20.64
N LEU A 251 -23.74 3.68 -19.42
CA LEU A 251 -23.97 2.82 -18.26
C LEU A 251 -25.26 1.98 -18.39
N THR A 252 -26.33 2.54 -18.98
CA THR A 252 -27.61 1.84 -19.21
C THR A 252 -27.67 1.06 -20.53
N ALA A 253 -26.59 0.98 -21.29
CA ALA A 253 -26.59 0.26 -22.56
C ALA A 253 -27.01 -1.21 -22.34
N PRO A 254 -27.64 -1.90 -23.31
CA PRO A 254 -28.07 -3.29 -23.14
C PRO A 254 -26.95 -4.28 -22.80
N SER A 255 -25.69 -3.91 -23.10
CA SER A 255 -24.47 -4.63 -22.72
C SER A 255 -23.78 -4.07 -21.47
N GLY A 256 -24.39 -3.12 -20.76
CA GLY A 256 -23.85 -2.51 -19.55
C GLY A 256 -24.19 -3.33 -18.29
N PRO A 257 -23.37 -3.24 -17.22
CA PRO A 257 -23.56 -4.05 -16.02
C PRO A 257 -24.63 -3.50 -15.06
N PHE A 258 -25.25 -2.35 -15.37
CA PHE A 258 -26.15 -1.62 -14.47
C PHE A 258 -27.58 -1.55 -15.00
N SER A 259 -28.56 -1.78 -14.12
CA SER A 259 -29.96 -1.51 -14.43
C SER A 259 -30.25 0.00 -14.44
N THR A 260 -31.40 0.41 -14.99
CA THR A 260 -31.85 1.81 -14.94
C THR A 260 -31.95 2.33 -13.49
N ALA A 261 -32.30 1.48 -12.53
CA ALA A 261 -32.36 1.85 -11.12
C ALA A 261 -30.97 2.05 -10.50
N ASP A 262 -30.00 1.20 -10.87
CA ASP A 262 -28.62 1.33 -10.45
C ASP A 262 -28.02 2.65 -10.96
N VAL A 263 -28.21 2.95 -12.25
CA VAL A 263 -27.68 4.19 -12.84
C VAL A 263 -28.27 5.43 -12.17
N LYS A 264 -29.56 5.43 -11.84
CA LYS A 264 -30.17 6.54 -11.08
C LYS A 264 -29.46 6.74 -9.73
N THR A 265 -29.19 5.65 -9.01
CA THR A 265 -28.49 5.73 -7.72
C THR A 265 -27.04 6.16 -7.89
N LEU A 266 -26.35 5.70 -8.94
CA LEU A 266 -24.98 6.13 -9.27
C LEU A 266 -24.92 7.62 -9.57
N LEU A 267 -25.87 8.17 -10.32
CA LEU A 267 -25.93 9.61 -10.64
C LEU A 267 -26.06 10.50 -9.39
N ASP A 268 -26.59 9.97 -8.30
CA ASP A 268 -26.72 10.69 -7.03
C ASP A 268 -25.49 10.48 -6.13
N THR A 269 -25.04 9.24 -5.99
CA THR A 269 -23.95 8.82 -5.08
C THR A 269 -22.55 9.10 -5.63
N ARG A 270 -22.40 9.15 -6.96
CA ARG A 270 -21.17 9.47 -7.71
C ARG A 270 -21.30 10.76 -8.50
N LYS A 271 -22.10 11.73 -8.03
CA LYS A 271 -22.26 13.04 -8.69
C LYS A 271 -20.95 13.79 -8.91
N ASN A 272 -19.93 13.55 -8.09
CA ASN A 272 -18.58 14.10 -8.25
C ASN A 272 -17.84 13.54 -9.48
N VAL A 273 -18.33 12.46 -10.07
CA VAL A 273 -17.79 11.85 -11.29
C VAL A 273 -18.77 12.03 -12.46
N LEU A 274 -20.04 11.69 -12.23
CA LEU A 274 -21.04 11.54 -13.30
C LEU A 274 -21.85 12.81 -13.60
N ARG A 275 -21.57 13.92 -12.91
CA ARG A 275 -22.20 15.21 -13.18
C ARG A 275 -21.14 16.30 -13.30
N ASP A 276 -21.44 17.27 -14.16
CA ASP A 276 -20.68 18.50 -14.24
C ASP A 276 -20.75 19.25 -12.90
N TRP A 277 -19.61 19.72 -12.40
CA TRP A 277 -19.52 20.30 -11.05
C TRP A 277 -20.19 21.67 -10.95
N ASP A 278 -20.33 22.38 -12.07
CA ASP A 278 -20.90 23.72 -12.13
C ASP A 278 -22.41 23.68 -12.40
N SER A 279 -22.84 22.92 -13.41
CA SER A 279 -24.23 22.86 -13.86
C SER A 279 -25.06 21.74 -13.22
N GLY A 280 -24.41 20.70 -12.69
CA GLY A 280 -25.08 19.50 -12.15
C GLY A 280 -25.73 18.61 -13.22
N VAL A 281 -25.55 18.92 -14.51
CA VAL A 281 -26.04 18.10 -15.63
C VAL A 281 -25.24 16.79 -15.72
N VAL A 282 -25.85 15.75 -16.26
CA VAL A 282 -25.18 14.46 -16.49
C VAL A 282 -23.98 14.67 -17.42
N GLU A 283 -22.85 14.08 -17.03
CA GLU A 283 -21.58 14.30 -17.70
C GLU A 283 -21.43 13.47 -18.98
N THR A 284 -20.49 13.85 -19.84
CA THR A 284 -20.01 13.02 -20.94
C THR A 284 -18.93 12.03 -20.48
N VAL A 285 -18.58 11.02 -21.28
CA VAL A 285 -17.45 10.13 -20.96
C VAL A 285 -16.15 10.92 -20.77
N ASP A 286 -15.88 11.90 -21.64
CA ASP A 286 -14.70 12.76 -21.51
C ASP A 286 -14.74 13.61 -20.23
N GLY A 287 -15.88 14.20 -19.91
CA GLY A 287 -16.02 14.99 -18.70
C GLY A 287 -15.93 14.15 -17.42
N ALA A 288 -16.44 12.91 -17.43
CA ALA A 288 -16.32 12.01 -16.28
C ALA A 288 -14.87 11.60 -16.05
N ILE A 289 -14.10 11.36 -17.12
CA ILE A 289 -12.65 11.12 -17.03
C ILE A 289 -11.94 12.34 -16.44
N VAL A 290 -12.27 13.56 -16.90
CA VAL A 290 -11.72 14.82 -16.35
C VAL A 290 -12.09 14.99 -14.86
N ASN A 291 -13.30 14.62 -14.46
CA ASN A 291 -13.72 14.68 -13.06
C ASN A 291 -12.92 13.70 -12.20
N VAL A 292 -12.69 12.46 -12.67
CA VAL A 292 -11.84 11.49 -11.96
C VAL A 292 -10.39 11.99 -11.86
N GLU A 293 -9.86 12.57 -12.92
CA GLU A 293 -8.53 13.20 -12.94
C GLU A 293 -8.40 14.28 -11.86
N LYS A 294 -9.36 15.23 -11.79
CA LYS A 294 -9.38 16.27 -10.77
C LYS A 294 -9.49 15.69 -9.36
N LEU A 295 -10.31 14.67 -9.16
CA LEU A 295 -10.45 14.00 -7.86
C LEU A 295 -9.14 13.34 -7.43
N LEU A 296 -8.50 12.58 -8.33
CA LEU A 296 -7.22 11.94 -8.05
C LEU A 296 -6.12 12.96 -7.77
N GLN A 297 -6.04 14.06 -8.53
CA GLN A 297 -5.04 15.10 -8.28
C GLN A 297 -5.19 15.72 -6.89
N ALA A 298 -6.41 16.06 -6.47
CA ALA A 298 -6.68 16.56 -5.13
C ALA A 298 -6.39 15.50 -4.06
N ALA A 299 -6.73 14.23 -4.33
CA ALA A 299 -6.51 13.11 -3.44
C ALA A 299 -5.02 12.80 -3.25
N PHE A 300 -4.21 12.83 -4.31
CA PHE A 300 -2.75 12.66 -4.24
C PHE A 300 -2.10 13.79 -3.44
N ALA A 301 -2.49 15.05 -3.68
CA ALA A 301 -1.97 16.18 -2.90
C ALA A 301 -2.27 16.01 -1.40
N LYS A 302 -3.48 15.55 -1.07
CA LYS A 302 -3.85 15.25 0.31
C LYS A 302 -3.14 14.03 0.88
N ALA A 303 -2.98 12.96 0.10
CA ALA A 303 -2.25 11.77 0.50
C ALA A 303 -0.79 12.12 0.84
N TYR A 304 -0.12 12.91 0.00
CA TYR A 304 1.21 13.43 0.31
C TYR A 304 1.24 14.25 1.60
N ALA A 305 0.27 15.15 1.81
CA ALA A 305 0.18 15.93 3.05
C ALA A 305 0.00 15.03 4.28
N LEU A 306 -0.80 13.96 4.17
CA LEU A 306 -0.99 12.98 5.24
C LEU A 306 0.26 12.15 5.51
N ILE A 307 0.97 11.69 4.47
CA ILE A 307 2.24 10.97 4.63
C ILE A 307 3.27 11.90 5.30
N LYS A 308 3.39 13.15 4.84
CA LYS A 308 4.29 14.14 5.43
C LYS A 308 4.02 14.41 6.91
N ASP A 309 2.75 14.46 7.30
CA ASP A 309 2.34 14.76 8.68
C ASP A 309 2.45 13.53 9.59
N GLN A 310 2.08 12.35 9.10
CA GLN A 310 1.96 11.14 9.90
C GLN A 310 3.21 10.25 9.85
N ALA A 311 3.91 10.22 8.73
CA ALA A 311 5.08 9.39 8.51
C ALA A 311 6.13 10.10 7.62
N PRO A 312 6.66 11.26 8.06
CA PRO A 312 7.67 12.01 7.31
C PRO A 312 8.93 11.20 7.02
N GLU A 313 9.23 10.18 7.82
CA GLU A 313 10.34 9.22 7.60
C GLU A 313 10.18 8.35 6.35
N ASP A 314 8.95 8.21 5.83
CA ASP A 314 8.66 7.43 4.62
C ASP A 314 8.66 8.30 3.35
N LEU A 315 8.90 9.61 3.48
CA LEU A 315 9.11 10.48 2.32
C LEU A 315 10.56 10.43 1.85
N PRO A 316 10.79 10.48 0.53
CA PRO A 316 12.14 10.51 -0.02
C PRO A 316 12.86 11.79 0.41
N ASN A 317 14.12 11.66 0.81
CA ASN A 317 15.00 12.82 0.90
C ASN A 317 15.37 13.24 -0.53
N ALA A 318 15.12 14.49 -0.90
CA ALA A 318 15.56 15.06 -2.17
C ALA A 318 17.07 15.39 -2.12
N ASP A 319 17.87 14.37 -1.84
CA ASP A 319 19.29 14.49 -1.57
C ASP A 319 20.14 14.16 -2.81
N GLY A 320 21.26 14.86 -2.95
CA GLY A 320 22.16 14.70 -4.09
C GLY A 320 21.62 15.25 -5.41
N ALA A 321 22.28 14.89 -6.51
CA ALA A 321 21.89 15.26 -7.86
C ALA A 321 21.80 14.01 -8.73
N ALA A 322 20.85 14.00 -9.67
CA ALA A 322 20.70 12.93 -10.65
C ALA A 322 21.92 12.87 -11.57
N ALA A 323 22.83 11.92 -11.35
CA ALA A 323 24.06 11.78 -12.13
C ALA A 323 23.82 11.53 -13.64
N TRP A 324 22.65 10.99 -13.99
CA TRP A 324 22.22 10.75 -15.38
C TRP A 324 21.63 11.98 -16.06
N MET A 325 21.22 13.01 -15.30
CA MET A 325 20.56 14.19 -15.87
C MET A 325 21.48 15.01 -16.79
N PRO A 326 22.77 15.26 -16.45
CA PRO A 326 23.70 15.90 -17.37
C PRO A 326 23.93 15.11 -18.66
N VAL A 327 23.87 13.78 -18.61
CA VAL A 327 23.98 12.92 -19.81
C VAL A 327 22.78 13.14 -20.73
N ALA A 328 21.57 13.19 -20.16
CA ALA A 328 20.35 13.44 -20.91
C ALA A 328 20.33 14.84 -21.57
N GLU A 329 20.80 15.88 -20.86
CA GLU A 329 20.90 17.25 -21.39
C GLU A 329 21.93 17.39 -22.52
N ALA A 330 23.06 16.68 -22.39
CA ALA A 330 24.05 16.59 -23.46
C ALA A 330 23.45 15.92 -24.70
N GLU A 331 22.68 14.84 -24.53
CA GLU A 331 21.97 14.18 -25.62
C GLU A 331 20.92 15.08 -26.27
N GLN A 332 20.16 15.85 -25.49
CA GLN A 332 19.20 16.82 -26.04
C GLN A 332 19.89 17.83 -26.96
N THR A 333 21.05 18.33 -26.55
CA THR A 333 21.85 19.27 -27.35
C THR A 333 22.39 18.61 -28.61
N ALA A 334 22.90 17.38 -28.48
CA ALA A 334 23.43 16.60 -29.60
C ALA A 334 22.36 16.15 -30.61
N TRP A 335 21.09 16.05 -30.17
CA TRP A 335 19.95 15.68 -31.02
C TRP A 335 19.42 16.82 -31.90
N ALA A 336 19.56 18.08 -31.46
CA ALA A 336 19.07 19.23 -32.21
C ALA A 336 19.45 19.23 -33.71
N PRO A 337 20.70 18.91 -34.13
CA PRO A 337 21.06 18.82 -35.55
C PRO A 337 20.62 17.53 -36.28
N LEU A 338 20.15 16.49 -35.57
CA LEU A 338 19.82 15.19 -36.17
C LEU A 338 18.46 15.16 -36.87
N GLY A 339 17.58 16.14 -36.60
CA GLY A 339 16.21 16.12 -37.09
C GLY A 339 15.33 15.19 -36.24
N ASP A 340 14.44 14.43 -36.87
CA ASP A 340 13.58 13.42 -36.26
C ASP A 340 14.12 12.00 -36.49
N GLU A 341 13.48 11.00 -35.88
CA GLU A 341 13.88 9.60 -35.93
C GLU A 341 13.93 8.99 -37.34
N THR A 342 13.33 9.64 -38.35
CA THR A 342 13.32 9.13 -39.72
C THR A 342 14.66 9.35 -40.44
N THR A 343 15.52 10.24 -39.93
CA THR A 343 16.81 10.52 -40.58
C THR A 343 17.83 9.39 -40.34
N PRO A 344 18.70 9.06 -41.33
CA PRO A 344 19.72 8.02 -41.13
C PRO A 344 20.66 8.29 -39.95
N ALA A 345 20.96 9.57 -39.69
CA ALA A 345 21.80 9.98 -38.57
C ALA A 345 21.10 9.75 -37.21
N ALA A 346 19.82 10.10 -37.10
CA ALA A 346 19.01 9.81 -35.91
C ALA A 346 18.85 8.31 -35.68
N GLN A 347 18.52 7.53 -36.72
CA GLN A 347 18.43 6.07 -36.62
C GLN A 347 19.73 5.43 -36.14
N THR A 348 20.88 5.92 -36.62
CA THR A 348 22.20 5.46 -36.15
C THR A 348 22.38 5.77 -34.67
N ARG A 349 22.00 6.98 -34.22
CA ARG A 349 22.10 7.37 -32.82
C ARG A 349 21.18 6.53 -31.92
N ILE A 350 19.93 6.31 -32.33
CA ILE A 350 18.95 5.50 -31.59
C ILE A 350 19.46 4.07 -31.42
N ARG A 351 19.99 3.43 -32.47
CA ARG A 351 20.58 2.09 -32.36
C ARG A 351 21.77 2.05 -31.39
N GLY A 352 22.51 3.15 -31.27
CA GLY A 352 23.54 3.32 -30.26
C GLY A 352 23.01 3.24 -28.82
N TYR A 353 21.80 3.75 -28.55
CA TYR A 353 21.16 3.60 -27.23
C TYR A 353 20.85 2.14 -26.92
N PHE A 354 20.25 1.44 -27.89
CA PHE A 354 19.98 0.00 -27.77
C PHE A 354 21.26 -0.82 -27.53
N GLN A 355 22.33 -0.52 -28.27
CA GLN A 355 23.61 -1.19 -28.09
C GLN A 355 24.20 -0.95 -26.70
N ALA A 356 24.14 0.29 -26.20
CA ALA A 356 24.70 0.66 -24.90
C ALA A 356 24.05 -0.09 -23.72
N ILE A 357 22.81 -0.56 -23.88
CA ILE A 357 22.10 -1.33 -22.85
C ILE A 357 22.06 -2.84 -23.15
N GLY A 358 22.84 -3.31 -24.12
CA GLY A 358 22.90 -4.74 -24.49
C GLY A 358 21.66 -5.25 -25.24
N GLN A 359 20.93 -4.38 -25.93
CA GLN A 359 19.71 -4.68 -26.70
C GLN A 359 19.89 -4.37 -28.20
N GLU A 360 21.07 -4.68 -28.75
CA GLU A 360 21.50 -4.30 -30.10
C GLU A 360 20.47 -4.59 -31.19
N ARG A 361 20.37 -3.69 -32.17
CA ARG A 361 19.44 -3.77 -33.31
C ARG A 361 20.23 -3.81 -34.61
N ALA A 362 19.96 -4.82 -35.44
CA ALA A 362 20.54 -4.93 -36.77
C ALA A 362 20.26 -3.69 -37.62
N ALA A 363 21.18 -3.33 -38.52
CA ALA A 363 20.98 -2.24 -39.46
C ALA A 363 19.74 -2.51 -40.35
N GLY A 364 18.89 -1.51 -40.55
CA GLY A 364 17.67 -1.61 -41.34
C GLY A 364 16.49 -2.33 -40.66
N ALA A 365 16.67 -2.92 -39.47
CA ALA A 365 15.55 -3.45 -38.69
C ALA A 365 14.69 -2.31 -38.13
N GLU A 366 13.39 -2.52 -38.00
CA GLU A 366 12.48 -1.55 -37.37
C GLU A 366 12.98 -1.13 -35.99
N ILE A 367 12.84 0.16 -35.68
CA ILE A 367 13.22 0.72 -34.38
C ILE A 367 11.96 0.70 -33.50
N PRO A 368 11.92 -0.13 -32.45
CA PRO A 368 10.80 -0.10 -31.51
C PRO A 368 10.83 1.18 -30.67
N PRO A 369 9.76 1.50 -29.92
CA PRO A 369 9.75 2.61 -28.98
C PRO A 369 11.03 2.65 -28.13
N TRP A 370 11.73 3.79 -28.16
CA TRP A 370 13.11 3.89 -27.68
C TRP A 370 13.29 4.79 -26.45
N CYS A 371 12.21 5.19 -25.78
CA CYS A 371 12.27 5.95 -24.53
C CYS A 371 13.03 5.20 -23.42
N GLY A 372 12.72 3.91 -23.21
CA GLY A 372 13.46 3.06 -22.26
C GLY A 372 14.92 2.84 -22.65
N ALA A 373 15.22 2.75 -23.95
CA ALA A 373 16.60 2.66 -24.43
C ALA A 373 17.40 3.93 -24.16
N PHE A 374 16.80 5.11 -24.39
CA PHE A 374 17.41 6.40 -24.07
C PHE A 374 17.64 6.59 -22.57
N ALA A 375 16.61 6.35 -21.74
CA ALA A 375 16.75 6.42 -20.29
C ALA A 375 17.83 5.45 -19.80
N GLY A 376 17.85 4.24 -20.36
CA GLY A 376 18.81 3.19 -20.09
C GLY A 376 20.23 3.59 -20.44
N PHE A 377 20.44 4.21 -21.60
CA PHE A 377 21.72 4.78 -22.00
C PHE A 377 22.19 5.84 -20.99
N CYS A 378 21.34 6.80 -20.62
CA CYS A 378 21.71 7.87 -19.70
C CYS A 378 22.13 7.33 -18.32
N VAL A 379 21.33 6.41 -17.77
CA VAL A 379 21.64 5.78 -16.48
C VAL A 379 22.86 4.87 -16.57
N ASN A 380 22.97 4.04 -17.61
CA ASN A 380 24.12 3.13 -17.76
C ASN A 380 25.43 3.91 -17.95
N GLN A 381 25.41 5.01 -18.69
CA GLN A 381 26.57 5.88 -18.89
C GLN A 381 27.01 6.56 -17.58
N ALA A 382 26.06 7.00 -16.76
CA ALA A 382 26.35 7.68 -15.50
C ALA A 382 26.70 6.70 -14.37
N ASN A 383 25.99 5.57 -14.28
CA ASN A 383 26.14 4.55 -13.25
C ASN A 383 25.65 3.18 -13.77
N PRO A 384 26.57 2.34 -14.30
CA PRO A 384 26.22 1.00 -14.79
C PRO A 384 25.62 0.06 -13.74
N ALA A 385 25.97 0.24 -12.46
CA ALA A 385 25.43 -0.59 -11.37
C ALA A 385 23.95 -0.27 -11.13
N LEU A 386 23.60 1.02 -11.17
CA LEU A 386 22.21 1.47 -11.05
C LEU A 386 21.34 1.00 -12.21
N PHE A 387 21.87 1.01 -13.44
CA PHE A 387 21.17 0.44 -14.60
C PHE A 387 20.91 -1.06 -14.42
N LYS A 388 21.91 -1.82 -13.97
CA LYS A 388 21.78 -3.28 -13.72
C LYS A 388 20.78 -3.64 -12.61
N ALA A 389 20.46 -2.70 -11.72
CA ALA A 389 19.49 -2.90 -10.64
C ALA A 389 18.03 -2.82 -11.12
N ILE A 390 17.78 -2.28 -12.32
CA ILE A 390 16.44 -2.26 -12.92
C ILE A 390 16.00 -3.71 -13.17
N THR A 391 14.87 -4.09 -12.61
CA THR A 391 14.29 -5.42 -12.78
C THR A 391 13.37 -5.44 -14.01
N GLY A 392 13.34 -6.56 -14.72
CA GLY A 392 12.53 -6.72 -15.93
C GLY A 392 13.23 -6.26 -17.22
N ASN A 393 12.44 -5.88 -18.23
CA ASN A 393 12.95 -5.46 -19.54
C ASN A 393 13.15 -3.93 -19.55
N PRO A 394 14.38 -3.40 -19.66
CA PRO A 394 14.65 -1.96 -19.59
C PRO A 394 14.09 -1.17 -20.79
N LEU A 395 13.67 -1.85 -21.86
CA LEU A 395 12.95 -1.21 -22.98
C LEU A 395 11.50 -0.91 -22.63
N SER A 396 10.93 -1.64 -21.67
CA SER A 396 9.59 -1.38 -21.16
C SER A 396 9.64 -0.26 -20.14
N SER A 397 8.93 0.85 -20.38
CA SER A 397 8.86 1.96 -19.43
C SER A 397 8.25 1.51 -18.08
N GLY A 398 7.45 0.45 -18.05
CA GLY A 398 6.95 -0.17 -16.81
C GLY A 398 8.06 -0.69 -15.89
N SER A 399 9.14 -1.25 -16.45
CA SER A 399 10.27 -1.77 -15.67
C SER A 399 11.00 -0.67 -14.90
N TRP A 400 10.95 0.57 -15.38
CA TRP A 400 11.60 1.72 -14.74
C TRP A 400 10.97 2.12 -13.41
N ARG A 401 9.82 1.55 -13.04
CA ARG A 401 9.26 1.67 -11.69
C ARG A 401 10.11 0.97 -10.62
N SER A 402 10.97 0.02 -11.01
CA SER A 402 11.96 -0.61 -10.12
C SER A 402 13.21 0.25 -9.89
N PHE A 403 13.34 1.37 -10.61
CA PHE A 403 14.50 2.24 -10.49
C PHE A 403 14.63 2.81 -9.08
N GLY A 404 15.88 2.95 -8.63
CA GLY A 404 16.20 3.62 -7.38
C GLY A 404 15.75 2.87 -6.13
N ASN A 405 16.02 3.48 -4.98
CA ASN A 405 15.70 2.95 -3.66
C ASN A 405 14.58 3.72 -2.94
N GLU A 406 14.02 4.73 -3.59
CA GLU A 406 12.95 5.57 -3.04
C GLU A 406 11.78 5.70 -4.02
N SER A 407 10.57 5.65 -3.46
CA SER A 407 9.31 5.96 -4.14
C SER A 407 8.91 7.40 -3.79
N VAL A 408 8.80 8.28 -4.78
CA VAL A 408 8.34 9.66 -4.56
C VAL A 408 6.82 9.69 -4.78
N PRO A 409 6.02 10.14 -3.80
CA PRO A 409 4.57 10.24 -3.98
C PRO A 409 4.22 11.11 -5.19
N LEU A 410 3.23 10.70 -5.98
CA LEU A 410 2.70 11.47 -7.10
C LEU A 410 2.12 12.81 -6.64
N GLY A 411 1.69 12.90 -5.38
CA GLY A 411 1.21 14.11 -4.73
C GLY A 411 2.29 15.14 -4.36
N ASP A 412 3.57 14.75 -4.37
CA ASP A 412 4.67 15.64 -4.00
C ASP A 412 4.70 16.88 -4.91
N PRO A 413 4.67 18.11 -4.37
CA PRO A 413 4.74 19.32 -5.17
C PRO A 413 6.15 19.61 -5.74
N ASN A 414 7.20 19.01 -5.20
CA ASN A 414 8.60 19.25 -5.57
C ASN A 414 9.44 17.96 -5.72
N PRO A 415 9.11 17.07 -6.67
CA PRO A 415 9.94 15.90 -6.95
C PRO A 415 11.40 16.29 -7.28
N PRO A 416 12.39 15.45 -6.95
CA PRO A 416 13.78 15.72 -7.30
C PRO A 416 13.99 15.88 -8.81
N ARG A 417 14.72 16.91 -9.22
CA ARG A 417 15.09 17.08 -10.64
C ARG A 417 15.93 15.90 -11.12
N GLY A 418 15.51 15.32 -12.24
CA GLY A 418 16.09 14.12 -12.81
C GLY A 418 15.47 12.82 -12.29
N ALA A 419 14.53 12.85 -11.34
CA ALA A 419 13.81 11.65 -10.93
C ALA A 419 13.20 10.94 -12.14
N VAL A 420 13.22 9.61 -12.12
CA VAL A 420 12.64 8.79 -13.18
C VAL A 420 11.12 8.84 -13.05
N VAL A 421 10.45 9.32 -14.08
CA VAL A 421 8.99 9.38 -14.14
C VAL A 421 8.50 8.38 -15.16
N VAL A 422 7.59 7.50 -14.72
CA VAL A 422 6.89 6.55 -15.59
C VAL A 422 5.49 7.07 -15.85
N MET A 423 5.06 7.02 -17.10
CA MET A 423 3.81 7.59 -17.61
C MET A 423 2.97 6.50 -18.29
N SER A 424 1.65 6.59 -18.20
CA SER A 424 0.76 5.78 -19.01
C SER A 424 0.91 6.13 -20.51
N PRO A 425 0.59 5.20 -21.43
CA PRO A 425 0.64 5.46 -22.87
C PRO A 425 -0.20 6.68 -23.30
N ASP A 426 0.23 7.37 -24.37
CA ASP A 426 -0.53 8.44 -25.02
C ASP A 426 -1.60 7.92 -26.00
N LYS A 427 -2.56 8.79 -26.34
CA LYS A 427 -3.63 8.49 -27.32
C LYS A 427 -3.02 8.17 -28.70
N GLY A 428 -3.27 6.97 -29.20
CA GLY A 428 -2.80 6.53 -30.53
C GLY A 428 -1.28 6.31 -30.62
N SER A 429 -0.58 6.24 -29.49
CA SER A 429 0.83 5.86 -29.45
C SER A 429 0.98 4.35 -29.44
N SER A 430 1.88 3.85 -30.28
CA SER A 430 2.24 2.45 -30.38
C SER A 430 3.18 1.93 -29.27
N SER A 431 3.33 2.70 -28.19
CA SER A 431 4.30 2.41 -27.14
C SER A 431 3.68 2.03 -25.81
N ALA A 432 4.20 0.96 -25.24
CA ALA A 432 3.95 0.52 -23.90
C ALA A 432 4.55 1.47 -22.88
N SER A 433 3.77 2.43 -22.39
CA SER A 433 4.12 3.43 -21.36
C SER A 433 5.32 4.32 -21.73
N HIS A 434 5.44 5.51 -21.15
CA HIS A 434 6.56 6.40 -21.41
C HIS A 434 7.45 6.55 -20.16
N VAL A 435 8.75 6.76 -20.34
CA VAL A 435 9.70 7.05 -19.26
C VAL A 435 10.57 8.25 -19.63
N GLY A 436 10.73 9.17 -18.69
CA GLY A 436 11.59 10.34 -18.82
C GLY A 436 12.10 10.84 -17.46
N PHE A 437 12.96 11.84 -17.51
CA PHE A 437 13.54 12.46 -16.31
C PHE A 437 12.79 13.74 -15.95
N PHE A 438 12.34 13.85 -14.70
CA PHE A 438 11.61 15.00 -14.21
C PHE A 438 12.41 16.30 -14.37
N SER A 439 11.84 17.30 -15.06
CA SER A 439 12.40 18.65 -15.16
C SER A 439 11.74 19.57 -14.12
N ARG A 440 10.41 19.73 -14.23
CA ARG A 440 9.59 20.59 -13.36
C ARG A 440 8.10 20.32 -13.57
N TYR A 441 7.28 20.83 -12.65
CA TYR A 441 5.85 21.00 -12.90
C TYR A 441 5.53 22.34 -13.56
N LEU A 442 4.37 22.38 -14.22
CA LEU A 442 3.83 23.53 -14.95
C LEU A 442 2.33 23.71 -14.65
N GLY A 443 1.83 24.92 -14.88
CA GLY A 443 0.44 25.33 -14.59
C GLY A 443 0.27 25.90 -13.17
N SER A 444 -0.90 26.46 -12.88
CA SER A 444 -1.21 27.07 -11.57
C SER A 444 -1.18 26.06 -10.42
N ASP A 445 -1.58 24.82 -10.70
CA ASP A 445 -1.76 23.75 -9.69
C ASP A 445 -0.92 22.51 -9.99
N ASN A 446 0.21 22.67 -10.68
CA ASN A 446 1.07 21.56 -11.12
C ASN A 446 0.29 20.50 -11.93
N GLN A 447 -0.61 20.94 -12.82
CA GLN A 447 -1.46 20.05 -13.63
C GLN A 447 -0.65 19.35 -14.73
N GLN A 448 0.49 19.92 -15.13
CA GLN A 448 1.38 19.35 -16.14
C GLN A 448 2.76 19.06 -15.56
N VAL A 449 3.39 18.01 -16.07
CA VAL A 449 4.77 17.64 -15.80
C VAL A 449 5.61 17.80 -17.07
N GLU A 450 6.77 18.45 -16.95
CA GLU A 450 7.75 18.54 -18.03
C GLU A 450 8.84 17.48 -17.79
N LEU A 451 9.03 16.58 -18.75
CA LEU A 451 10.02 15.50 -18.70
C LEU A 451 11.05 15.66 -19.81
N LEU A 452 12.32 15.42 -19.51
CA LEU A 452 13.36 15.20 -20.50
C LEU A 452 13.41 13.71 -20.84
N GLY A 453 13.07 13.37 -22.07
CA GLY A 453 13.03 11.99 -22.55
C GLY A 453 13.44 11.86 -24.00
N GLY A 454 13.53 10.61 -24.47
CA GLY A 454 13.69 10.26 -25.88
C GLY A 454 12.42 9.61 -26.43
N ASN A 455 12.21 9.69 -27.75
CA ASN A 455 11.05 9.17 -28.50
C ASN A 455 9.79 10.06 -28.41
N GLN A 456 9.88 11.30 -27.92
CA GLN A 456 8.72 12.19 -27.88
C GLN A 456 8.80 13.09 -29.09
N SER A 457 7.77 13.04 -29.95
CA SER A 457 7.83 13.68 -31.27
C SER A 457 9.11 13.30 -32.04
N ASP A 458 9.48 12.02 -31.92
CA ASP A 458 10.60 11.38 -32.63
C ASP A 458 11.98 11.97 -32.30
N ARG A 459 12.15 12.52 -31.10
CA ARG A 459 13.35 13.27 -30.66
C ARG A 459 13.71 13.03 -29.20
N VAL A 460 14.92 13.47 -28.80
CA VAL A 460 15.26 13.74 -27.39
C VAL A 460 14.91 15.19 -27.07
N THR A 461 13.93 15.41 -26.21
CA THR A 461 13.41 16.75 -25.92
C THR A 461 12.69 16.85 -24.57
N LEU A 462 12.49 18.08 -24.12
CA LEU A 462 11.56 18.39 -23.03
C LEU A 462 10.13 18.34 -23.56
N THR A 463 9.30 17.50 -22.96
CA THR A 463 7.90 17.31 -23.34
C THR A 463 6.98 17.47 -22.14
N LYS A 464 5.82 18.08 -22.37
CA LYS A 464 4.80 18.29 -21.34
C LYS A 464 3.79 17.16 -21.40
N PHE A 465 3.44 16.63 -20.24
CA PHE A 465 2.41 15.61 -20.08
C PHE A 465 1.43 16.03 -18.99
N ASP A 466 0.21 15.52 -19.07
CA ASP A 466 -0.76 15.66 -17.98
C ASP A 466 -0.30 14.85 -16.77
N ARG A 467 -0.27 15.48 -15.59
CA ARG A 467 0.20 14.84 -14.35
C ARG A 467 -0.61 13.59 -14.00
N ALA A 468 -1.88 13.53 -14.41
CA ALA A 468 -2.75 12.39 -14.11
C ALA A 468 -2.39 11.10 -14.88
N LYS A 469 -1.50 11.21 -15.88
CA LYS A 469 -0.90 10.05 -16.57
C LYS A 469 0.33 9.51 -15.84
N MET A 470 0.82 10.16 -14.79
CA MET A 470 1.97 9.67 -14.03
C MET A 470 1.60 8.38 -13.29
N LEU A 471 2.48 7.40 -13.39
CA LEU A 471 2.30 6.06 -12.84
C LEU A 471 3.25 5.80 -11.65
N ALA A 472 4.44 6.38 -11.69
CA ALA A 472 5.42 6.33 -10.61
C ALA A 472 6.45 7.46 -10.78
N ILE A 473 7.00 7.92 -9.66
CA ILE A 473 8.20 8.74 -9.63
C ILE A 473 9.22 8.00 -8.76
N ARG A 474 10.42 7.78 -9.29
CA ARG A 474 11.46 6.96 -8.68
C ARG A 474 12.73 7.76 -8.50
N TRP A 475 13.35 7.60 -7.32
CA TRP A 475 14.57 8.31 -6.95
C TRP A 475 15.65 7.37 -6.42
N GLN A 476 16.90 7.72 -6.69
CA GLN A 476 18.07 7.07 -6.11
C GLN A 476 18.67 8.01 -5.07
N SER A 477 18.27 7.85 -3.81
CA SER A 477 18.81 8.61 -2.69
C SER A 477 20.22 8.15 -2.36
N ALA A 478 21.17 9.08 -2.29
CA ALA A 478 22.55 8.80 -1.91
C ALA A 478 22.68 8.67 -0.38
N GLU A 479 21.93 9.49 0.36
CA GLU A 479 21.80 9.46 1.81
C GLU A 479 21.19 8.14 2.24
N LYS A 480 20.11 7.64 1.61
CA LYS A 480 19.56 6.33 1.99
C LYS A 480 20.58 5.21 1.75
N VAL A 481 21.33 5.24 0.64
CA VAL A 481 22.42 4.26 0.41
C VAL A 481 23.51 4.39 1.48
N ALA A 482 23.88 5.61 1.86
CA ALA A 482 24.88 5.86 2.88
C ALA A 482 24.40 5.44 4.27
N ASP A 483 23.15 5.75 4.63
CA ASP A 483 22.50 5.41 5.89
C ASP A 483 22.28 3.90 6.00
N ASP A 484 21.87 3.22 4.92
CA ASP A 484 21.70 1.77 4.89
C ASP A 484 23.06 1.08 5.03
N ASN A 485 24.09 1.49 4.28
CA ASN A 485 25.43 0.90 4.36
C ASN A 485 26.13 1.20 5.69
N ALA A 486 26.15 2.47 6.11
CA ALA A 486 26.76 2.87 7.38
C ALA A 486 25.96 2.29 8.55
N GLY A 487 24.64 2.24 8.44
CA GLY A 487 23.76 1.59 9.39
C GLY A 487 24.03 0.11 9.51
N ASP A 488 24.09 -0.65 8.41
CA ASP A 488 24.37 -2.08 8.46
C ASP A 488 25.79 -2.39 8.95
N VAL A 489 26.79 -1.58 8.58
CA VAL A 489 28.16 -1.68 9.13
C VAL A 489 28.17 -1.38 10.62
N ALA A 490 27.52 -0.30 11.06
CA ALA A 490 27.44 0.07 12.47
C ALA A 490 26.68 -0.98 13.27
N ILE A 491 25.57 -1.50 12.74
CA ILE A 491 24.80 -2.57 13.38
C ILE A 491 25.61 -3.86 13.45
N GLY A 492 26.32 -4.23 12.38
CA GLY A 492 27.20 -5.40 12.36
C GLY A 492 28.34 -5.28 13.39
N GLY A 493 28.99 -4.11 13.46
CA GLY A 493 30.02 -3.81 14.46
C GLY A 493 29.48 -3.83 15.89
N ALA A 494 28.34 -3.17 16.12
CA ALA A 494 27.68 -3.11 17.42
C ALA A 494 27.20 -4.49 17.89
N ALA A 495 26.64 -5.29 16.99
CA ALA A 495 26.25 -6.68 17.26
C ALA A 495 27.46 -7.55 17.62
N ALA A 496 28.54 -7.46 16.83
CA ALA A 496 29.79 -8.19 17.10
C ALA A 496 30.42 -7.79 18.45
N ALA A 497 30.26 -6.53 18.86
CA ALA A 497 30.70 -6.03 20.16
C ALA A 497 29.68 -6.27 21.30
N GLY A 498 28.55 -6.92 21.04
CA GLY A 498 27.52 -7.19 22.05
C GLY A 498 26.82 -5.94 22.61
N GLN A 499 26.86 -4.82 21.89
CA GLN A 499 26.46 -3.51 22.41
C GLN A 499 24.95 -3.41 22.69
N PHE A 500 24.11 -4.18 21.99
CA PHE A 500 22.64 -4.09 22.12
C PHE A 500 22.08 -4.68 23.40
N GLY A 501 22.85 -5.50 24.14
CA GLY A 501 22.34 -6.28 25.27
C GLY A 501 21.61 -5.43 26.31
N ARG A 502 22.16 -4.25 26.64
CA ARG A 502 21.54 -3.36 27.65
C ARG A 502 20.20 -2.78 27.20
N LEU A 503 20.05 -2.39 25.93
CA LEU A 503 18.77 -1.90 25.42
C LEU A 503 17.76 -3.03 25.26
N LEU A 504 18.20 -4.20 24.78
CA LEU A 504 17.38 -5.39 24.65
C LEU A 504 16.85 -5.87 26.01
N ASP A 505 17.70 -5.94 27.03
CA ASP A 505 17.28 -6.29 28.39
C ASP A 505 16.40 -5.21 29.02
N PHE A 506 16.59 -3.94 28.64
CA PHE A 506 15.72 -2.86 29.09
C PHE A 506 14.31 -3.03 28.51
N ILE A 507 14.19 -3.25 27.20
CA ILE A 507 12.90 -3.48 26.54
C ILE A 507 12.25 -4.75 27.12
N GLY A 508 12.98 -5.86 27.13
CA GLY A 508 12.47 -7.14 27.61
C GLY A 508 12.05 -7.11 29.09
N GLN A 509 12.73 -6.32 29.92
CA GLN A 509 12.36 -6.17 31.34
C GLN A 509 10.94 -5.62 31.50
N PHE A 510 10.57 -4.64 30.68
CA PHE A 510 9.25 -3.99 30.76
C PHE A 510 8.18 -4.72 29.96
N GLU A 511 8.54 -5.35 28.84
CA GLU A 511 7.60 -6.13 28.03
C GLU A 511 7.26 -7.48 28.67
N SER A 512 8.24 -8.19 29.25
CA SER A 512 8.02 -9.57 29.72
C SER A 512 8.85 -10.01 30.92
N ARG A 513 9.52 -9.08 31.63
CA ARG A 513 10.49 -9.42 32.70
C ARG A 513 11.67 -10.25 32.18
N ASN A 514 12.13 -9.95 30.96
CA ASN A 514 13.24 -10.61 30.27
C ASN A 514 13.02 -12.11 30.01
N ASN A 515 11.75 -12.53 29.94
CA ASN A 515 11.41 -13.93 29.78
C ASN A 515 11.14 -14.29 28.32
N TYR A 516 11.98 -15.16 27.75
CA TYR A 516 11.86 -15.66 26.38
C TYR A 516 10.69 -16.63 26.18
N ASP A 517 10.16 -17.21 27.26
CA ASP A 517 8.99 -18.09 27.22
C ASP A 517 7.69 -17.34 27.52
N ALA A 518 7.75 -16.03 27.75
CA ALA A 518 6.55 -15.24 28.02
C ALA A 518 5.56 -15.27 26.84
N TYR A 519 4.30 -15.09 27.17
CA TYR A 519 3.24 -14.76 26.22
C TYR A 519 2.25 -13.82 26.89
N PHE A 520 1.35 -13.24 26.11
CA PHE A 520 0.45 -12.21 26.58
C PHE A 520 -0.29 -12.61 27.86
N GLY A 521 -0.24 -11.77 28.90
CA GLY A 521 -0.83 -12.05 30.21
C GLY A 521 0.00 -12.97 31.12
N HIS A 522 1.04 -13.61 30.61
CA HIS A 522 1.84 -14.65 31.28
C HIS A 522 3.34 -14.38 31.19
N ALA A 523 3.78 -13.18 31.61
CA ALA A 523 5.20 -12.81 31.66
C ALA A 523 6.06 -13.74 32.55
N GLY A 524 5.45 -14.47 33.48
CA GLY A 524 6.13 -15.45 34.34
C GLY A 524 6.10 -16.90 33.84
N ASN A 525 5.69 -17.16 32.59
CA ASN A 525 5.65 -18.52 32.06
C ASN A 525 7.04 -19.17 32.14
N THR A 526 7.12 -20.34 32.77
CA THR A 526 8.41 -21.00 33.00
C THR A 526 8.79 -21.97 31.89
N ASN A 527 7.81 -22.65 31.28
CA ASN A 527 8.00 -23.55 30.13
C ASN A 527 6.69 -24.20 29.62
N ASP A 528 5.50 -23.70 30.01
CA ASP A 528 4.22 -24.33 29.66
C ASP A 528 3.22 -23.29 29.11
N PRO A 529 3.12 -23.15 27.78
CA PRO A 529 3.85 -23.91 26.77
C PRO A 529 5.32 -23.46 26.66
N ALA A 530 6.17 -24.33 26.11
CA ALA A 530 7.59 -24.07 25.83
C ALA A 530 7.74 -23.16 24.60
N VAL A 531 7.37 -21.88 24.73
CA VAL A 531 7.33 -20.88 23.65
C VAL A 531 8.68 -20.77 22.94
N ALA A 532 9.79 -20.66 23.66
CA ALA A 532 11.11 -20.47 23.05
C ALA A 532 11.61 -21.70 22.28
N SER A 533 11.04 -22.89 22.53
CA SER A 533 11.41 -24.14 21.86
C SER A 533 10.59 -24.46 20.61
N LYS A 534 9.53 -23.69 20.34
CA LYS A 534 8.65 -23.86 19.17
C LYS A 534 9.33 -23.37 17.89
N THR A 535 8.92 -23.91 16.74
CA THR A 535 9.29 -23.28 15.46
C THR A 535 8.53 -21.95 15.29
N ILE A 536 9.01 -21.08 14.42
CA ILE A 536 8.29 -19.85 14.07
C ILE A 536 6.90 -20.18 13.52
N GLY A 537 6.78 -21.23 12.69
CA GLY A 537 5.48 -21.73 12.22
C GLY A 537 4.54 -22.13 13.37
N ASP A 538 5.05 -22.85 14.36
CA ASP A 538 4.27 -23.22 15.55
C ASP A 538 3.93 -22.02 16.43
N ILE A 539 4.80 -21.01 16.50
CA ILE A 539 4.52 -19.75 17.19
C ILE A 539 3.40 -19.00 16.49
N LEU A 540 3.41 -18.91 15.16
CA LEU A 540 2.32 -18.29 14.42
C LEU A 540 0.97 -18.97 14.72
N VAL A 541 0.95 -20.31 14.80
CA VAL A 541 -0.24 -21.07 15.20
C VAL A 541 -0.61 -20.80 16.66
N PHE A 542 0.36 -20.80 17.57
CA PHE A 542 0.14 -20.53 18.98
C PHE A 542 -0.36 -19.10 19.24
N GLN A 543 0.16 -18.12 18.51
CA GLN A 543 -0.26 -16.73 18.54
C GLN A 543 -1.73 -16.57 18.12
N ASN A 544 -2.16 -17.34 17.12
CA ASN A 544 -3.58 -17.45 16.77
C ASN A 544 -4.40 -18.06 17.90
N GLN A 545 -3.91 -19.13 18.52
CA GLN A 545 -4.61 -19.81 19.62
C GLN A 545 -4.77 -18.90 20.85
N ILE A 546 -3.72 -18.17 21.26
CA ILE A 546 -3.80 -17.27 22.41
C ILE A 546 -4.76 -16.11 22.14
N VAL A 547 -4.74 -15.51 20.95
CA VAL A 547 -5.69 -14.45 20.58
C VAL A 547 -7.11 -14.98 20.58
N ALA A 548 -7.33 -16.19 20.09
CA ALA A 548 -8.64 -16.83 20.13
C ALA A 548 -9.19 -16.98 21.57
N ILE A 549 -8.31 -17.16 22.56
CA ILE A 549 -8.65 -17.33 23.98
C ILE A 549 -8.74 -15.98 24.71
N ASN A 550 -7.71 -15.14 24.60
CA ASN A 550 -7.55 -13.92 25.40
C ASN A 550 -8.19 -12.68 24.77
N LYS A 551 -8.58 -12.75 23.48
CA LYS A 551 -9.26 -11.70 22.73
C LYS A 551 -8.56 -10.33 22.74
N THR A 552 -7.25 -10.29 23.00
CA THR A 552 -6.55 -9.01 23.24
C THR A 552 -5.23 -8.91 22.47
N SER A 553 -4.36 -9.93 22.54
CA SER A 553 -3.04 -9.83 21.92
C SER A 553 -2.38 -11.19 21.66
N SER A 554 -1.62 -11.24 20.57
CA SER A 554 -0.77 -12.35 20.14
C SER A 554 0.67 -12.24 20.64
N ALA A 555 0.96 -11.32 21.57
CA ALA A 555 2.32 -11.07 22.00
C ALA A 555 3.00 -12.31 22.60
N CYS A 556 4.18 -12.65 22.08
CA CYS A 556 5.00 -13.77 22.53
C CYS A 556 6.46 -13.36 22.73
N GLY A 557 7.14 -14.08 23.61
CA GLY A 557 8.57 -13.97 23.84
C GLY A 557 8.99 -12.76 24.69
N LYS A 558 10.31 -12.59 24.80
CA LYS A 558 10.98 -11.54 25.57
C LYS A 558 10.51 -10.14 25.18
N TYR A 559 10.24 -9.96 23.89
CA TYR A 559 9.92 -8.66 23.29
C TYR A 559 8.44 -8.49 22.95
N GLN A 560 7.58 -9.42 23.40
CA GLN A 560 6.14 -9.38 23.17
C GLN A 560 5.78 -9.17 21.68
N ILE A 561 6.50 -9.85 20.78
CA ILE A 561 6.32 -9.73 19.33
C ILE A 561 4.93 -10.27 18.97
N VAL A 562 4.10 -9.44 18.35
CA VAL A 562 2.76 -9.82 17.89
C VAL A 562 2.82 -10.53 16.53
N ARG A 563 1.74 -11.22 16.18
CA ARG A 563 1.69 -12.10 15.02
C ARG A 563 1.97 -11.39 13.69
N ASP A 564 1.36 -10.24 13.47
CA ASP A 564 1.51 -9.51 12.20
C ASP A 564 2.94 -8.99 12.03
N THR A 565 3.52 -8.49 13.12
CA THR A 565 4.94 -8.12 13.16
C THR A 565 5.84 -9.31 12.82
N LEU A 566 5.58 -10.50 13.40
CA LEU A 566 6.36 -11.70 13.09
C LEU A 566 6.19 -12.16 11.63
N LYS A 567 4.98 -12.05 11.06
CA LYS A 567 4.75 -12.30 9.63
C LYS A 567 5.56 -11.36 8.75
N GLY A 568 5.56 -10.06 9.07
CA GLY A 568 6.37 -9.06 8.35
C GLY A 568 7.86 -9.43 8.34
N LEU A 569 8.40 -9.85 9.49
CA LEU A 569 9.80 -10.29 9.60
C LEU A 569 10.10 -11.54 8.76
N ILE A 570 9.14 -12.46 8.60
CA ILE A 570 9.28 -13.63 7.72
C ILE A 570 9.28 -13.20 6.24
N SER A 571 8.32 -12.37 5.84
CA SER A 571 8.21 -11.86 4.47
C SER A 571 9.45 -11.07 4.06
N ASN A 572 10.07 -10.35 5.01
CA ASN A 572 11.30 -9.60 4.81
C ASN A 572 12.56 -10.49 4.86
N GLY A 573 12.42 -11.81 4.98
CA GLY A 573 13.53 -12.77 4.96
C GLY A 573 14.40 -12.77 6.22
N VAL A 574 13.98 -12.13 7.31
CA VAL A 574 14.73 -12.05 8.57
C VAL A 574 14.77 -13.42 9.26
N ILE A 575 13.67 -14.17 9.18
CA ILE A 575 13.56 -15.50 9.78
C ILE A 575 12.65 -16.41 8.95
N LYS A 576 12.88 -17.72 8.98
CA LYS A 576 12.04 -18.70 8.28
C LYS A 576 11.04 -19.34 9.24
N LYS A 577 9.90 -19.78 8.70
CA LYS A 577 8.89 -20.54 9.47
C LYS A 577 9.45 -21.80 10.13
N THR A 578 10.51 -22.38 9.56
CA THR A 578 11.19 -23.60 10.06
C THR A 578 12.16 -23.34 11.21
N ASP A 579 12.58 -22.09 11.42
CA ASP A 579 13.54 -21.74 12.46
C ASP A 579 12.88 -21.80 13.83
N LYS A 580 13.68 -21.91 14.90
CA LYS A 580 13.18 -21.90 16.28
C LYS A 580 12.94 -20.48 16.77
N PHE A 581 11.94 -20.26 17.61
CA PHE A 581 11.76 -19.01 18.34
C PHE A 581 12.68 -18.92 19.57
N SER A 582 13.93 -19.35 19.41
CA SER A 582 14.92 -19.43 20.47
C SER A 582 15.31 -18.05 21.00
N PRO A 583 15.94 -17.95 22.18
CA PRO A 583 16.41 -16.67 22.70
C PRO A 583 17.24 -15.85 21.71
N GLU A 584 18.16 -16.51 21.00
CA GLU A 584 19.03 -15.87 20.00
C GLU A 584 18.22 -15.32 18.83
N ASN A 585 17.24 -16.08 18.36
CA ASN A 585 16.37 -15.65 17.27
C ASN A 585 15.39 -14.56 17.72
N GLN A 586 14.91 -14.57 18.96
CA GLN A 586 14.09 -13.47 19.50
C GLN A 586 14.89 -12.16 19.59
N ASP A 587 16.15 -12.21 20.04
CA ASP A 587 17.04 -11.05 20.07
C ASP A 587 17.33 -10.53 18.66
N MET A 588 17.59 -11.45 17.70
CA MET A 588 17.76 -11.11 16.29
C MET A 588 16.51 -10.41 15.71
N LEU A 589 15.31 -10.90 16.02
CA LEU A 589 14.05 -10.30 15.58
C LEU A 589 13.86 -8.91 16.21
N ALA A 590 14.17 -8.73 17.50
CA ALA A 590 14.11 -7.42 18.14
C ALA A 590 15.08 -6.43 17.51
N ILE A 591 16.30 -6.86 17.17
CA ILE A 591 17.26 -6.02 16.44
C ILE A 591 16.70 -5.65 15.06
N ALA A 592 16.11 -6.59 14.33
CA ALA A 592 15.48 -6.30 13.04
C ALA A 592 14.33 -5.29 13.16
N LEU A 593 13.52 -5.34 14.23
CA LEU A 593 12.50 -4.33 14.51
C LEU A 593 13.13 -2.98 14.84
N MET A 594 14.20 -2.94 15.64
CA MET A 594 14.95 -1.69 15.87
C MET A 594 15.52 -1.13 14.55
N LYS A 595 16.02 -1.98 13.63
CA LYS A 595 16.43 -1.55 12.28
C LYS A 595 15.29 -0.84 11.56
N GLY A 596 14.10 -1.46 11.53
CA GLY A 596 12.89 -0.85 10.95
C GLY A 596 12.43 0.45 11.65
N ARG A 597 12.90 0.70 12.88
CA ARG A 597 12.64 1.95 13.64
C ARG A 597 13.77 2.99 13.53
N GLY A 598 14.77 2.75 12.69
CA GLY A 598 15.84 3.70 12.39
C GLY A 598 17.14 3.48 13.16
N LEU A 599 17.38 2.26 13.68
CA LEU A 599 18.63 1.92 14.40
C LEU A 599 19.88 2.22 13.57
N GLY A 600 19.88 1.91 12.27
CA GLY A 600 21.04 2.14 11.41
C GLY A 600 21.42 3.61 11.34
N SER A 601 20.45 4.47 11.04
CA SER A 601 20.64 5.93 11.00
C SER A 601 21.04 6.49 12.37
N PHE A 602 20.44 5.96 13.45
CA PHE A 602 20.81 6.34 14.82
C PHE A 602 22.30 6.08 15.08
N LEU A 603 22.78 4.86 14.85
CA LEU A 603 24.19 4.49 15.11
C LEU A 603 25.19 5.17 14.16
N ALA A 604 24.81 5.39 12.91
CA ALA A 604 25.72 5.96 11.90
C ALA A 604 25.95 7.47 12.09
N LYS A 605 25.00 8.19 12.70
CA LYS A 605 25.05 9.66 12.83
C LYS A 605 25.60 10.08 14.21
N PRO A 606 26.28 11.24 14.32
CA PRO A 606 26.72 11.75 15.61
C PRO A 606 25.56 11.91 16.60
N LEU A 607 25.80 11.54 17.87
CA LEU A 607 24.76 11.61 18.89
C LEU A 607 24.34 13.07 19.11
N SER A 608 23.05 13.33 18.98
CA SER A 608 22.42 14.59 19.36
C SER A 608 21.12 14.31 20.10
N ASP A 609 20.65 15.29 20.87
CA ASP A 609 19.38 15.16 21.60
C ASP A 609 18.19 14.95 20.65
N ASP A 610 18.23 15.53 19.44
CA ASP A 610 17.21 15.34 18.41
C ASP A 610 17.20 13.89 17.88
N GLN A 611 18.37 13.35 17.52
CA GLN A 611 18.50 11.97 17.05
C GLN A 611 18.05 10.98 18.13
N LEU A 612 18.45 11.23 19.37
CA LEU A 612 18.07 10.40 20.49
C LEU A 612 16.56 10.44 20.76
N ASN A 613 15.95 11.63 20.77
CA ASN A 613 14.50 11.77 20.96
C ASN A 613 13.72 11.14 19.78
N ARG A 614 14.20 11.28 18.55
CA ARG A 614 13.57 10.67 17.37
C ARG A 614 13.59 9.15 17.45
N PHE A 615 14.75 8.58 17.75
CA PHE A 615 14.89 7.14 17.85
C PHE A 615 14.10 6.57 19.04
N MET A 616 14.15 7.22 20.21
CA MET A 616 13.30 6.87 21.36
C MET A 616 11.80 6.89 20.99
N LEU A 617 11.33 7.91 20.28
CA LEU A 617 9.94 7.98 19.83
C LEU A 617 9.59 6.83 18.89
N ASN A 618 10.46 6.50 17.93
CA ASN A 618 10.24 5.38 17.02
C ASN A 618 10.22 4.03 17.73
N LEU A 619 11.07 3.82 18.73
CA LEU A 619 11.03 2.62 19.57
C LEU A 619 9.74 2.57 20.41
N ALA A 620 9.22 3.71 20.89
CA ALA A 620 7.93 3.76 21.61
C ALA A 620 6.71 3.51 20.70
N LYS A 621 6.86 3.65 19.38
CA LYS A 621 5.87 3.16 18.41
C LYS A 621 5.91 1.64 18.27
N GLU A 622 7.01 0.98 18.59
CA GLU A 622 7.14 -0.49 18.53
C GLU A 622 6.71 -1.15 19.85
N TRP A 623 7.26 -0.67 20.96
CA TRP A 623 7.04 -1.25 22.30
C TRP A 623 6.21 -0.33 23.17
N ALA A 624 4.97 -0.73 23.43
CA ALA A 624 3.98 0.09 24.13
C ALA A 624 4.37 0.44 25.57
N SER A 625 5.23 -0.37 26.20
CA SER A 625 5.76 -0.12 27.53
C SER A 625 6.79 1.02 27.59
N MET A 626 7.30 1.48 26.44
CA MET A 626 8.25 2.58 26.35
C MET A 626 7.54 3.95 26.35
N PRO A 627 8.06 4.94 27.09
CA PRO A 627 7.48 6.27 27.14
C PRO A 627 7.88 7.11 25.92
N VAL A 628 6.97 7.98 25.45
CA VAL A 628 7.32 9.02 24.49
C VAL A 628 8.28 10.03 25.12
N PRO A 629 9.34 10.49 24.40
CA PRO A 629 10.38 11.34 24.96
C PRO A 629 9.97 12.80 25.11
N GLN A 630 8.97 13.24 24.36
CA GLN A 630 8.45 14.60 24.33
C GLN A 630 6.95 14.59 24.05
N ASP A 631 6.29 15.71 24.31
CA ASP A 631 4.89 15.90 23.93
C ASP A 631 4.71 15.65 22.43
N THR A 632 3.79 14.77 22.08
CA THR A 632 3.59 14.36 20.69
C THR A 632 2.15 13.89 20.44
N ARG A 633 1.81 13.71 19.17
CA ARG A 633 0.61 12.97 18.79
C ARG A 633 0.87 11.48 19.05
N GLY A 634 0.12 10.90 19.98
CA GLY A 634 0.05 9.45 20.17
C GLY A 634 -1.01 8.82 19.27
N ARG A 635 -1.13 7.49 19.28
CA ARG A 635 -2.04 6.75 18.39
C ARG A 635 -3.50 7.20 18.51
N PHE A 636 -3.99 7.39 19.74
CA PHE A 636 -5.40 7.69 20.01
C PHE A 636 -5.65 9.14 20.41
N ARG A 637 -4.67 9.77 21.05
CA ARG A 637 -4.76 11.15 21.54
C ARG A 637 -3.40 11.81 21.57
N ASN A 638 -3.40 13.10 21.84
CA ASN A 638 -2.17 13.79 22.21
C ASN A 638 -1.67 13.23 23.55
N VAL A 639 -0.39 12.95 23.61
CA VAL A 639 0.27 12.34 24.76
C VAL A 639 1.41 13.24 25.24
N LYS A 640 1.58 13.28 26.56
CA LYS A 640 2.65 14.00 27.21
C LYS A 640 3.90 13.14 27.31
N ALA A 641 5.07 13.77 27.38
CA ALA A 641 6.32 13.10 27.70
C ALA A 641 6.14 12.15 28.90
N GLY A 642 6.63 10.91 28.78
CA GLY A 642 6.45 9.89 29.83
C GLY A 642 5.20 9.01 29.69
N GLN A 643 4.25 9.35 28.83
CA GLN A 643 3.11 8.48 28.52
C GLN A 643 3.46 7.47 27.40
N SER A 644 2.70 6.38 27.30
CA SER A 644 2.81 5.48 26.15
C SER A 644 2.33 6.18 24.89
N TYR A 645 2.93 5.86 23.74
CA TYR A 645 2.43 6.26 22.43
C TYR A 645 0.97 5.81 22.23
N TYR A 646 0.58 4.70 22.85
CA TYR A 646 -0.74 4.08 22.77
C TYR A 646 -1.70 4.52 23.88
N ALA A 647 -1.32 5.48 24.73
CA ALA A 647 -2.15 5.87 25.86
C ALA A 647 -3.53 6.38 25.37
N GLY A 648 -4.60 5.68 25.76
CA GLY A 648 -5.97 5.99 25.34
C GLY A 648 -6.79 4.77 24.90
N ASP A 649 -6.15 3.62 24.69
CA ASP A 649 -6.82 2.33 24.41
C ASP A 649 -7.26 1.56 25.67
N ASN A 650 -7.00 2.09 26.86
CA ASN A 650 -7.24 1.46 28.16
C ASN A 650 -6.46 0.15 28.41
N ILE A 651 -5.54 -0.23 27.52
CA ILE A 651 -4.76 -1.47 27.59
C ILE A 651 -3.28 -1.15 27.80
N ASN A 652 -2.76 -0.20 27.03
CA ASN A 652 -1.34 0.08 26.96
C ASN A 652 -0.94 1.26 27.85
N SER A 653 0.19 1.09 28.56
CA SER A 653 0.76 2.11 29.43
C SER A 653 2.28 2.06 29.41
N ALA A 654 2.92 3.21 29.61
CA ALA A 654 4.37 3.25 29.75
C ALA A 654 4.74 2.73 31.14
N LEU A 655 5.69 1.80 31.19
CA LEU A 655 6.08 1.12 32.43
C LEU A 655 7.42 1.62 32.98
N THR A 656 8.01 2.63 32.35
CA THR A 656 9.29 3.23 32.73
C THR A 656 9.30 4.75 32.52
N THR A 657 10.37 5.41 32.95
CA THR A 657 10.53 6.87 32.81
C THR A 657 11.33 7.24 31.57
N VAL A 658 11.07 8.43 31.01
CA VAL A 658 11.84 8.97 29.87
C VAL A 658 13.34 8.95 30.15
N ALA A 659 13.75 9.33 31.36
CA ALA A 659 15.16 9.36 31.74
C ALA A 659 15.82 7.97 31.69
N LYS A 660 15.15 6.94 32.24
CA LYS A 660 15.67 5.56 32.20
C LYS A 660 15.75 5.03 30.78
N PHE A 661 14.72 5.31 29.98
CA PHE A 661 14.69 4.88 28.58
C PHE A 661 15.76 5.59 27.75
N ARG A 662 15.97 6.89 27.97
CA ARG A 662 17.03 7.68 27.33
C ARG A 662 18.41 7.07 27.56
N GLU A 663 18.71 6.69 28.79
CA GLU A 663 20.01 6.08 29.13
C GLU A 663 20.17 4.66 28.57
N ALA A 664 19.08 3.90 28.42
CA ALA A 664 19.10 2.62 27.73
C ALA A 664 19.40 2.80 26.22
N VAL A 665 18.73 3.74 25.55
CA VAL A 665 18.96 4.01 24.12
C VAL A 665 20.34 4.59 23.85
N LYS A 666 20.85 5.50 24.71
CA LYS A 666 22.23 6.00 24.59
C LYS A 666 23.27 4.89 24.73
N SER A 667 22.99 3.84 25.48
CA SER A 667 23.97 2.79 25.78
C SER A 667 24.43 2.00 24.56
N ILE A 668 23.68 2.06 23.46
CA ILE A 668 24.03 1.40 22.20
C ILE A 668 24.72 2.33 21.20
N HIS A 669 24.90 3.62 21.54
CA HIS A 669 25.50 4.66 20.68
C HIS A 669 26.93 5.00 21.11
N ALA A 670 27.76 3.96 21.28
CA ALA A 670 29.10 4.09 21.86
C ALA A 670 30.15 4.63 20.88
#